data_AF-A0AAD8K0U7-F1
#
_entry.id   AF-A0AAD8K0U7-F1
#
_cell.length_a   1.000
_cell.length_b   1.000
_cell.length_c   1.000
_cell.angle_alpha   90.00
_cell.angle_beta   90.00
_cell.angle_gamma   90.00
#
_symmetry.space_group_name_H-M   'P 1'
#
loop_
_entity.id
_entity.type
_entity.pdbx_description
1 polymer ?
#
loop_
_entity_poly.entity_id
_entity_poly.type
_entity_poly.pdbx_seq_one_letter_code
_entity_poly.pdbx_strand_id
1 'polypeptide(L)'
;MILFALAADTPSGVALTPTTDKNKRSHHIPTKRKTRPINHCSPKIQIQMDLQIIHPNTCIRGCCCSDSIPLHLPPSSYTLLHPIARGAESVVYDATLDGERVAVKKPVLSTSDDINKFHKELQMLCKLDHEGIATLVAAHARPPNYMFFFKLYEFGNLSHKLHVEEWSPSIDQALRITRRLANALQYLHSIGIVHRDVKPANVLLDKSMRPHLSDFGLSEYKQDLKKMTLENWRSSGKPTGGFHKKNMVGTLIYMAPEVLRKEIQSEKSDVYSFGISINELLTGVVPYTDLRTEAQAHTVLEMNYTEQQLTAAVVSEGLRPALAGTESGAPQRLLSLIKRCWDADTESRPSFDDIITELDLIIGNNKSFTVEETDVTESASDSTTKMVQPFKENINWFCQGENILKTGYENSFDLKSWSNYSENSSPYVPVLSWGSFATCGKRETMEDTHFLMPRLWNEDDIHVFGIFDGHRGAAAAEFSVRALPRLLQTLDCTSSPTDALKEAFINTDVAFRKELNDQHKSKAFMQKDYHPGCTAITALIVQNRLYVANAGDCRAILCRAGCPYPLSKDHVASCLEERQRVTSLGGQVKWQLDTWRVGPAALQVTRSIGDDDLKPWVTAEPEVTETVLSNDDEYLVIASDGLWDVVSNLQVVNIIKNTVKEPGMCSKRLAMEAAQCGSNDNITVIVLFLRPVSTAERIY
;
A
#
# COMPACT_ATOMS: atom_id res chain seq x y z
N MET A 1 -26.68 -26.13 -30.36
CA MET A 1 -27.09 -27.35 -31.10
C MET A 1 -27.17 -28.48 -30.08
N ILE A 2 -28.36 -29.09 -29.90
CA ILE A 2 -28.68 -30.32 -29.13
C ILE A 2 -28.63 -30.15 -27.59
N LEU A 3 -29.65 -30.41 -26.75
CA LEU A 3 -31.10 -30.68 -26.88
C LEU A 3 -31.77 -30.50 -25.48
N PHE A 4 -33.08 -30.19 -25.46
CA PHE A 4 -34.01 -30.14 -24.31
C PHE A 4 -34.37 -31.53 -23.74
N ALA A 5 -34.86 -31.62 -22.48
CA ALA A 5 -36.14 -32.27 -22.11
C ALA A 5 -36.48 -32.22 -20.61
N LEU A 6 -37.77 -32.05 -20.34
CA LEU A 6 -38.53 -32.00 -19.07
C LEU A 6 -38.79 -33.40 -18.46
N ALA A 7 -39.17 -33.47 -17.17
CA ALA A 7 -40.43 -34.08 -16.70
C ALA A 7 -40.58 -34.01 -15.17
N ALA A 8 -41.77 -33.59 -14.72
CA ALA A 8 -42.33 -33.81 -13.39
C ALA A 8 -43.17 -35.10 -13.40
N ASP A 9 -43.31 -35.77 -12.25
CA ASP A 9 -44.59 -36.34 -11.75
C ASP A 9 -44.43 -37.05 -10.39
N THR A 10 -45.23 -36.62 -9.42
CA THR A 10 -45.74 -37.36 -8.24
C THR A 10 -46.85 -38.36 -8.67
N PRO A 11 -47.36 -39.36 -7.89
CA PRO A 11 -47.81 -39.20 -6.50
C PRO A 11 -47.92 -40.48 -5.60
N SER A 12 -48.60 -40.29 -4.44
CA SER A 12 -49.12 -41.24 -3.42
C SER A 12 -48.20 -41.47 -2.20
N GLY A 13 -48.58 -41.26 -0.93
CA GLY A 13 -49.86 -40.93 -0.30
C GLY A 13 -50.42 -42.13 0.47
N VAL A 14 -50.08 -42.31 1.75
CA VAL A 14 -50.90 -43.03 2.75
C VAL A 14 -50.65 -42.44 4.14
N ALA A 15 -51.73 -42.02 4.79
CA ALA A 15 -51.81 -41.57 6.17
C ALA A 15 -52.30 -42.72 7.08
N LEU A 16 -51.80 -42.80 8.31
CA LEU A 16 -52.49 -43.44 9.43
C LEU A 16 -52.21 -42.66 10.73
N THR A 17 -53.30 -42.34 11.42
CA THR A 17 -53.40 -41.59 12.69
C THR A 17 -53.59 -42.57 13.87
N PRO A 18 -53.92 -42.17 15.12
CA PRO A 18 -53.11 -42.53 16.28
C PRO A 18 -53.87 -43.40 17.30
N THR A 19 -53.17 -43.98 18.27
CA THR A 19 -53.81 -44.58 19.45
C THR A 19 -53.15 -44.08 20.73
N THR A 20 -53.99 -43.43 21.54
CA THR A 20 -53.80 -43.03 22.93
C THR A 20 -53.75 -44.23 23.87
N ASP A 21 -52.94 -44.19 24.93
CA ASP A 21 -53.38 -44.74 26.21
C ASP A 21 -52.76 -44.05 27.44
N LYS A 22 -53.55 -44.02 28.52
CA LYS A 22 -53.35 -43.27 29.76
C LYS A 22 -52.81 -44.17 30.90
N ASN A 23 -52.31 -43.49 31.94
CA ASN A 23 -52.36 -43.83 33.37
C ASN A 23 -51.29 -44.75 34.02
N LYS A 24 -50.51 -44.14 34.95
CA LYS A 24 -50.63 -44.19 36.44
C LYS A 24 -49.35 -44.54 37.24
N ARG A 25 -49.17 -43.72 38.30
CA ARG A 25 -48.65 -43.98 39.68
C ARG A 25 -47.15 -43.86 40.01
N SER A 26 -46.82 -42.69 40.58
CA SER A 26 -46.19 -42.40 41.90
C SER A 26 -45.40 -43.48 42.67
N HIS A 27 -44.16 -43.14 43.08
CA HIS A 27 -43.62 -43.37 44.43
C HIS A 27 -42.48 -42.39 44.80
N HIS A 28 -42.35 -42.11 46.10
CA HIS A 28 -41.57 -41.09 46.82
C HIS A 28 -40.04 -41.37 46.94
N ILE A 29 -39.20 -40.30 46.79
CA ILE A 29 -38.13 -39.71 47.67
C ILE A 29 -37.19 -40.69 48.47
N PRO A 30 -35.83 -40.49 48.66
CA PRO A 30 -35.10 -39.21 48.84
C PRO A 30 -33.65 -39.02 48.26
N THR A 31 -33.21 -37.75 48.32
CA THR A 31 -31.84 -37.20 48.54
C THR A 31 -30.73 -37.35 47.48
N LYS A 32 -30.24 -36.20 46.98
CA LYS A 32 -28.91 -35.64 47.33
C LYS A 32 -28.69 -34.29 46.63
N ARG A 33 -28.21 -33.31 47.40
CA ARG A 33 -27.73 -32.00 46.94
C ARG A 33 -26.69 -32.19 45.82
N LYS A 34 -26.93 -31.63 44.64
CA LYS A 34 -25.89 -31.29 43.66
C LYS A 34 -25.97 -29.82 43.34
N THR A 35 -24.84 -29.18 43.53
CA THR A 35 -24.48 -27.81 43.22
C THR A 35 -24.79 -27.48 41.75
N ARG A 36 -25.42 -26.33 41.50
CA ARG A 36 -25.57 -25.76 40.15
C ARG A 36 -24.20 -25.29 39.67
N PRO A 37 -23.75 -25.62 38.44
CA PRO A 37 -22.70 -24.86 37.80
C PRO A 37 -23.30 -23.52 37.35
N ILE A 38 -22.63 -22.44 37.74
CA ILE A 38 -22.92 -21.07 37.29
C ILE A 38 -22.45 -21.00 35.84
N ASN A 39 -23.39 -21.03 34.90
CA ASN A 39 -23.11 -20.65 33.50
C ASN A 39 -22.91 -19.13 33.47
N HIS A 40 -21.65 -18.68 33.51
CA HIS A 40 -21.29 -17.36 33.04
C HIS A 40 -21.31 -17.36 31.50
N CYS A 41 -22.50 -17.19 30.92
CA CYS A 41 -22.60 -16.68 29.56
C CYS A 41 -22.37 -15.17 29.63
N SER A 42 -21.20 -14.72 29.17
CA SER A 42 -20.97 -13.32 28.83
C SER A 42 -21.96 -12.90 27.72
N PRO A 43 -22.52 -11.69 27.75
CA PRO A 43 -23.45 -11.22 26.73
C PRO A 43 -22.71 -11.07 25.38
N LYS A 44 -23.34 -11.57 24.31
CA LYS A 44 -22.86 -11.43 22.92
C LYS A 44 -22.62 -9.96 22.59
N ILE A 45 -21.42 -9.59 22.16
CA ILE A 45 -21.14 -8.28 21.56
C ILE A 45 -21.56 -8.39 20.08
N GLN A 46 -22.87 -8.35 19.84
CA GLN A 46 -23.42 -8.37 18.48
C GLN A 46 -23.68 -6.92 18.10
N ILE A 47 -23.02 -6.43 17.04
CA ILE A 47 -23.54 -5.29 16.29
C ILE A 47 -24.86 -5.80 15.71
N GLN A 48 -25.97 -5.37 16.31
CA GLN A 48 -27.29 -5.84 15.96
C GLN A 48 -27.71 -5.14 14.65
N MET A 49 -27.17 -5.62 13.52
CA MET A 49 -27.84 -5.50 12.25
C MET A 49 -28.96 -6.56 12.27
N ASP A 50 -30.22 -6.13 12.30
CA ASP A 50 -31.39 -7.03 12.26
C ASP A 50 -31.57 -7.63 10.84
N LEU A 51 -30.53 -8.27 10.32
CA LEU A 51 -30.54 -8.95 9.03
C LEU A 51 -31.43 -10.18 9.13
N GLN A 52 -32.45 -10.25 8.26
CA GLN A 52 -33.37 -11.38 8.25
C GLN A 52 -32.66 -12.66 7.79
N ILE A 53 -32.58 -13.67 8.67
CA ILE A 53 -32.08 -14.99 8.32
C ILE A 53 -33.15 -15.74 7.51
N ILE A 54 -32.82 -16.06 6.26
CA ILE A 54 -33.70 -16.84 5.38
C ILE A 54 -33.45 -18.34 5.62
N HIS A 55 -34.48 -19.08 6.01
CA HIS A 55 -34.39 -20.53 6.21
C HIS A 55 -34.68 -21.32 4.91
N PRO A 56 -33.92 -22.39 4.61
CA PRO A 56 -32.79 -22.91 5.40
C PRO A 56 -31.53 -22.04 5.25
N ASN A 57 -30.92 -21.67 6.39
CA ASN A 57 -29.69 -20.86 6.43
C ASN A 57 -28.43 -21.75 6.29
N THR A 58 -28.37 -22.46 5.18
CA THR A 58 -27.32 -23.41 4.87
C THR A 58 -26.71 -23.10 3.52
N CYS A 59 -25.39 -23.19 3.34
CA CYS A 59 -24.78 -22.96 2.02
C CYS A 59 -25.36 -23.90 0.94
N ILE A 60 -25.09 -23.62 -0.35
CA ILE A 60 -25.65 -24.42 -1.45
C ILE A 60 -25.29 -25.92 -1.38
N ARG A 61 -24.16 -26.27 -0.74
CA ARG A 61 -23.71 -27.65 -0.56
C ARG A 61 -24.21 -28.31 0.72
N GLY A 62 -24.94 -27.57 1.57
CA GLY A 62 -25.38 -28.03 2.88
C GLY A 62 -24.26 -28.23 3.91
N CYS A 63 -23.00 -27.91 3.57
CA CYS A 63 -21.86 -28.12 4.47
C CYS A 63 -21.61 -26.98 5.47
N CYS A 64 -22.18 -25.78 5.25
CA CYS A 64 -22.09 -24.66 6.17
C CYS A 64 -23.50 -24.31 6.69
N CYS A 65 -23.63 -24.07 7.98
CA CYS A 65 -24.84 -23.55 8.63
C CYS A 65 -24.46 -22.53 9.71
N SER A 66 -25.36 -21.61 10.01
CA SER A 66 -25.21 -20.66 11.11
C SER A 66 -26.58 -20.27 11.65
N ASP A 67 -26.68 -20.10 12.97
CA ASP A 67 -27.90 -19.60 13.63
C ASP A 67 -27.91 -18.07 13.76
N SER A 68 -26.78 -17.41 13.52
CA SER A 68 -26.58 -15.98 13.78
C SER A 68 -26.05 -15.17 12.61
N ILE A 69 -25.48 -15.82 11.59
CA ILE A 69 -24.91 -15.15 10.41
C ILE A 69 -25.73 -15.57 9.19
N PRO A 70 -26.40 -14.64 8.49
CA PRO A 70 -27.09 -14.98 7.25
C PRO A 70 -26.08 -15.42 6.19
N LEU A 71 -26.29 -16.61 5.63
CA LEU A 71 -25.43 -17.19 4.59
C LEU A 71 -25.95 -16.94 3.17
N HIS A 72 -27.13 -16.32 3.07
CA HIS A 72 -27.75 -15.89 1.82
C HIS A 72 -28.34 -14.50 2.02
N LEU A 73 -27.96 -13.60 1.13
CA LEU A 73 -28.47 -12.24 1.08
C LEU A 73 -29.28 -12.03 -0.20
N PRO A 74 -30.47 -11.41 -0.14
CA PRO A 74 -31.18 -11.00 -1.34
C PRO A 74 -30.38 -9.91 -2.09
N PRO A 75 -30.42 -9.85 -3.43
CA PRO A 75 -29.67 -8.85 -4.19
C PRO A 75 -29.98 -7.39 -3.81
N SER A 76 -31.15 -7.12 -3.22
CA SER A 76 -31.56 -5.79 -2.77
C SER A 76 -31.00 -5.39 -1.41
N SER A 77 -30.46 -6.32 -0.61
CA SER A 77 -29.97 -5.98 0.73
C SER A 77 -28.57 -5.38 0.71
N TYR A 78 -27.87 -5.39 -0.42
CA TYR A 78 -26.52 -4.85 -0.49
C TYR A 78 -26.21 -4.15 -1.81
N THR A 79 -25.34 -3.14 -1.74
CA THR A 79 -24.80 -2.44 -2.91
C THR A 79 -23.28 -2.41 -2.80
N LEU A 80 -22.58 -2.99 -3.79
CA LEU A 80 -21.14 -2.86 -3.91
C LEU A 80 -20.80 -1.47 -4.44
N LEU A 81 -19.89 -0.77 -3.78
CA LEU A 81 -19.39 0.54 -4.20
C LEU A 81 -18.07 0.32 -4.97
N HIS A 82 -16.98 0.96 -4.53
CA HIS A 82 -15.67 0.83 -5.17
C HIS A 82 -14.80 -0.26 -4.52
N PRO A 83 -13.85 -0.86 -5.26
CA PRO A 83 -12.84 -1.73 -4.65
C PRO A 83 -11.96 -0.93 -3.68
N ILE A 84 -11.64 -1.51 -2.53
CA ILE A 84 -10.70 -0.97 -1.53
C ILE A 84 -9.37 -1.72 -1.50
N ALA A 85 -9.37 -3.00 -1.88
CA ALA A 85 -8.15 -3.79 -2.00
C ALA A 85 -8.29 -4.87 -3.08
N ARG A 86 -7.21 -5.15 -3.81
CA ARG A 86 -7.13 -6.23 -4.80
C ARG A 86 -5.99 -7.16 -4.42
N GLY A 87 -6.33 -8.39 -4.06
CA GLY A 87 -5.38 -9.47 -3.82
C GLY A 87 -5.41 -10.51 -4.94
N ALA A 88 -4.46 -11.45 -4.91
CA ALA A 88 -4.40 -12.54 -5.89
C ALA A 88 -5.60 -13.50 -5.80
N GLU A 89 -6.22 -13.63 -4.63
CA GLU A 89 -7.30 -14.59 -4.38
C GLU A 89 -8.67 -13.93 -4.14
N SER A 90 -8.73 -12.61 -3.97
CA SER A 90 -9.99 -11.90 -3.74
C SER A 90 -9.87 -10.41 -4.05
N VAL A 91 -11.02 -9.78 -4.27
CA VAL A 91 -11.17 -8.33 -4.31
C VAL A 91 -12.05 -7.91 -3.15
N VAL A 92 -11.60 -6.95 -2.35
CA VAL A 92 -12.38 -6.37 -1.26
C VAL A 92 -12.99 -5.06 -1.74
N TYR A 93 -14.29 -4.89 -1.51
CA TYR A 93 -15.07 -3.71 -1.88
C TYR A 93 -15.55 -2.97 -0.62
N ASP A 94 -15.63 -1.65 -0.70
CA ASP A 94 -16.56 -0.91 0.14
C ASP A 94 -17.98 -1.18 -0.34
N ALA A 95 -18.93 -1.32 0.57
CA ALA A 95 -20.31 -1.65 0.25
C ALA A 95 -21.26 -1.15 1.33
N THR A 96 -22.54 -1.12 0.97
CA THR A 96 -23.63 -0.98 1.95
C THR A 96 -24.38 -2.30 2.08
N LEU A 97 -24.77 -2.65 3.31
CA LEU A 97 -25.61 -3.80 3.65
C LEU A 97 -26.72 -3.30 4.56
N ASP A 98 -27.96 -3.32 4.07
CA ASP A 98 -29.15 -2.73 4.71
C ASP A 98 -28.92 -1.29 5.22
N GLY A 99 -28.19 -0.49 4.43
CA GLY A 99 -27.88 0.91 4.72
C GLY A 99 -26.60 1.14 5.53
N GLU A 100 -26.03 0.10 6.14
CA GLU A 100 -24.81 0.19 6.93
C GLU A 100 -23.56 -0.09 6.09
N ARG A 101 -22.46 0.62 6.36
CA ARG A 101 -21.20 0.41 5.63
C ARG A 101 -20.50 -0.87 6.06
N VAL A 102 -20.07 -1.66 5.10
CA VAL A 102 -19.41 -2.96 5.29
C VAL A 102 -18.28 -3.16 4.28
N ALA A 103 -17.33 -4.04 4.61
CA ALA A 103 -16.30 -4.50 3.67
C ALA A 103 -16.72 -5.84 3.05
N VAL A 104 -16.72 -5.94 1.72
CA VAL A 104 -17.12 -7.18 1.02
C VAL A 104 -15.92 -7.83 0.35
N LYS A 105 -15.48 -8.98 0.88
CA LYS A 105 -14.45 -9.82 0.26
C LYS A 105 -15.11 -10.74 -0.77
N LYS A 106 -14.84 -10.49 -2.05
CA LYS A 106 -15.27 -11.31 -3.19
C LYS A 106 -14.10 -12.21 -3.65
N PRO A 107 -14.08 -13.50 -3.30
CA PRO A 107 -13.04 -14.42 -3.74
C PRO A 107 -13.05 -14.65 -5.26
N VAL A 108 -11.88 -14.90 -5.82
CA VAL A 108 -11.70 -15.38 -7.20
C VAL A 108 -11.80 -16.90 -7.19
N LEU A 109 -12.95 -17.43 -7.61
CA LEU A 109 -13.24 -18.86 -7.58
C LEU A 109 -13.24 -19.41 -9.01
N SER A 110 -12.17 -20.12 -9.38
CA SER A 110 -12.02 -20.70 -10.71
C SER A 110 -12.09 -22.23 -10.72
N THR A 111 -11.85 -22.87 -9.56
CA THR A 111 -11.80 -24.33 -9.44
C THR A 111 -12.71 -24.84 -8.32
N SER A 112 -13.02 -26.14 -8.34
CA SER A 112 -13.75 -26.80 -7.24
C SER A 112 -13.01 -26.69 -5.90
N ASP A 113 -11.69 -26.68 -5.93
CA ASP A 113 -10.84 -26.55 -4.75
C ASP A 113 -10.93 -25.16 -4.14
N ASP A 114 -11.03 -24.12 -4.96
CA ASP A 114 -11.23 -22.74 -4.47
C ASP A 114 -12.59 -22.62 -3.77
N ILE A 115 -13.63 -23.29 -4.29
CA ILE A 115 -14.94 -23.34 -3.64
C ILE A 115 -14.87 -24.15 -2.32
N ASN A 116 -14.09 -25.23 -2.28
CA ASN A 116 -13.86 -25.99 -1.03
C ASN A 116 -13.20 -25.11 0.04
N LYS A 117 -12.18 -24.33 -0.34
CA LYS A 117 -11.52 -23.37 0.56
C LYS A 117 -12.48 -22.29 1.05
N PHE A 118 -13.30 -21.72 0.16
CA PHE A 118 -14.33 -20.76 0.56
C PHE A 118 -15.26 -21.33 1.64
N HIS A 119 -15.79 -22.53 1.43
CA HIS A 119 -16.67 -23.15 2.43
C HIS A 119 -15.96 -23.47 3.74
N LYS A 120 -14.68 -23.85 3.68
CA LYS A 120 -13.87 -24.09 4.87
C LYS A 120 -13.62 -22.79 5.66
N GLU A 121 -13.25 -21.72 4.98
CA GLU A 121 -13.10 -20.38 5.57
C GLU A 121 -14.43 -19.93 6.21
N LEU A 122 -15.55 -20.11 5.49
CA LEU A 122 -16.88 -19.78 6.01
C LEU A 122 -17.22 -20.58 7.28
N GLN A 123 -16.96 -21.89 7.30
CA GLN A 123 -17.20 -22.74 8.48
C GLN A 123 -16.37 -22.30 9.69
N MET A 124 -15.13 -21.86 9.47
CA MET A 124 -14.29 -21.31 10.54
C MET A 124 -14.87 -19.99 11.02
N LEU A 125 -15.07 -19.02 10.12
CA LEU A 125 -15.60 -17.69 10.45
C LEU A 125 -16.94 -17.74 11.20
N CYS A 126 -17.85 -18.66 10.84
CA CYS A 126 -19.12 -18.83 11.54
C CYS A 126 -19.00 -19.28 13.01
N LYS A 127 -17.83 -19.78 13.44
CA LYS A 127 -17.57 -20.22 14.81
C LYS A 127 -16.77 -19.20 15.63
N LEU A 128 -16.21 -18.18 14.98
CA LEU A 128 -15.37 -17.20 15.65
C LEU A 128 -16.23 -16.11 16.31
N ASP A 129 -15.99 -15.89 17.59
CA ASP A 129 -16.63 -14.85 18.38
C ASP A 129 -15.61 -14.27 19.38
N HIS A 130 -14.93 -13.20 18.97
CA HIS A 130 -13.93 -12.53 19.79
C HIS A 130 -13.75 -11.07 19.34
N GLU A 131 -13.57 -10.13 20.29
CA GLU A 131 -13.46 -8.70 20.02
C GLU A 131 -12.19 -8.26 19.27
N GLY A 132 -11.23 -9.16 19.14
CA GLY A 132 -9.98 -8.96 18.40
C GLY A 132 -9.94 -9.71 17.08
N ILE A 133 -11.08 -10.21 16.58
CA ILE A 133 -11.20 -10.88 15.28
C ILE A 133 -12.15 -10.08 14.39
N ALA A 134 -11.79 -9.95 13.11
CA ALA A 134 -12.61 -9.28 12.10
C ALA A 134 -14.01 -9.93 12.01
N THR A 135 -15.05 -9.14 12.27
CA THR A 135 -16.42 -9.67 12.44
C THR A 135 -17.08 -9.93 11.10
N LEU A 136 -17.41 -11.19 10.81
CA LEU A 136 -18.26 -11.58 9.69
C LEU A 136 -19.71 -11.26 10.02
N VAL A 137 -20.31 -10.30 9.30
CA VAL A 137 -21.71 -9.89 9.51
C VAL A 137 -22.68 -10.71 8.65
N ALA A 138 -22.25 -11.12 7.47
CA ALA A 138 -23.05 -11.93 6.55
C ALA A 138 -22.15 -12.66 5.53
N ALA A 139 -22.70 -13.65 4.86
CA ALA A 139 -22.09 -14.26 3.69
C ALA A 139 -23.13 -14.44 2.58
N HIS A 140 -22.67 -14.48 1.33
CA HIS A 140 -23.45 -14.97 0.21
C HIS A 140 -22.79 -16.26 -0.29
N ALA A 141 -23.32 -17.42 0.11
CA ALA A 141 -22.74 -18.73 -0.17
C ALA A 141 -23.48 -19.46 -1.31
N ARG A 142 -23.79 -18.72 -2.39
CA ARG A 142 -24.47 -19.22 -3.60
C ARG A 142 -23.82 -18.68 -4.90
N PRO A 143 -23.82 -19.48 -5.98
CA PRO A 143 -23.48 -18.99 -7.31
C PRO A 143 -24.46 -17.91 -7.80
N PRO A 144 -24.00 -17.00 -8.68
CA PRO A 144 -22.63 -16.88 -9.18
C PRO A 144 -21.71 -16.04 -8.26
N ASN A 145 -22.23 -15.46 -7.18
CA ASN A 145 -21.57 -14.39 -6.43
C ASN A 145 -21.23 -14.81 -4.98
N TYR A 146 -20.19 -15.62 -4.81
CA TYR A 146 -19.68 -15.94 -3.47
C TYR A 146 -19.04 -14.71 -2.84
N MET A 147 -19.43 -14.36 -1.61
CA MET A 147 -18.98 -13.15 -0.91
C MET A 147 -18.99 -13.33 0.61
N PHE A 148 -18.03 -12.67 1.28
CA PHE A 148 -18.05 -12.46 2.72
C PHE A 148 -18.27 -10.98 3.01
N PHE A 149 -19.15 -10.65 3.95
CA PHE A 149 -19.44 -9.30 4.39
C PHE A 149 -18.89 -9.14 5.79
N PHE A 150 -17.91 -8.26 5.97
CA PHE A 150 -17.29 -7.95 7.23
C PHE A 150 -17.68 -6.55 7.69
N LYS A 151 -17.62 -6.33 9.00
CA LYS A 151 -17.60 -4.96 9.54
C LYS A 151 -16.49 -4.16 8.84
N LEU A 152 -16.78 -2.92 8.45
CA LEU A 152 -15.76 -2.01 7.94
C LEU A 152 -14.92 -1.43 9.10
N TYR A 153 -13.61 -1.42 8.94
CA TYR A 153 -12.64 -0.91 9.91
C TYR A 153 -11.97 0.34 9.34
N GLU A 154 -12.12 1.48 10.04
CA GLU A 154 -11.91 2.82 9.46
C GLU A 154 -10.45 3.15 9.14
N PHE A 155 -9.49 2.57 9.88
CA PHE A 155 -8.07 2.83 9.67
C PHE A 155 -7.36 1.76 8.83
N GLY A 156 -8.11 0.91 8.14
CA GLY A 156 -7.54 -0.12 7.28
C GLY A 156 -6.69 -1.12 8.06
N ASN A 157 -5.55 -1.54 7.49
CA ASN A 157 -4.65 -2.52 8.10
C ASN A 157 -3.38 -1.88 8.68
N LEU A 158 -2.78 -2.55 9.65
CA LEU A 158 -1.61 -2.09 10.40
C LEU A 158 -0.39 -1.87 9.48
N SER A 159 -0.20 -2.69 8.45
CA SER A 159 0.89 -2.49 7.48
C SER A 159 0.77 -1.18 6.71
N HIS A 160 -0.44 -0.82 6.26
CA HIS A 160 -0.69 0.46 5.60
C HIS A 160 -0.45 1.62 6.55
N LYS A 161 -0.91 1.48 7.80
CA LYS A 161 -0.73 2.49 8.83
C LYS A 161 0.76 2.75 9.11
N LEU A 162 1.55 1.70 9.29
CA LEU A 162 2.99 1.81 9.59
C LEU A 162 3.80 2.34 8.39
N HIS A 163 3.56 1.82 7.19
CA HIS A 163 4.49 2.01 6.06
C HIS A 163 4.02 2.99 4.99
N VAL A 164 2.71 3.29 4.93
CA VAL A 164 2.16 4.23 3.95
C VAL A 164 1.76 5.54 4.61
N GLU A 165 1.19 5.47 5.81
CA GLU A 165 0.90 6.66 6.62
C GLU A 165 2.07 7.04 7.55
N GLU A 166 3.18 6.28 7.52
CA GLU A 166 4.38 6.49 8.35
C GLU A 166 4.07 6.65 9.84
N TRP A 167 3.00 5.98 10.30
CA TRP A 167 2.56 6.10 11.67
C TRP A 167 3.55 5.44 12.63
N SER A 168 4.09 6.22 13.56
CA SER A 168 4.97 5.74 14.62
C SER A 168 4.22 5.66 15.96
N PRO A 169 3.81 4.46 16.43
CA PRO A 169 3.09 4.31 17.69
C PRO A 169 3.94 4.69 18.90
N SER A 170 3.30 5.24 19.94
CA SER A 170 3.93 5.27 21.26
C SER A 170 4.07 3.84 21.81
N ILE A 171 5.02 3.64 22.73
CA ILE A 171 5.23 2.31 23.34
C ILE A 171 3.98 1.79 24.06
N ASP A 172 3.16 2.66 24.67
CA ASP A 172 1.89 2.27 25.30
C ASP A 172 0.88 1.81 24.25
N GLN A 173 0.78 2.50 23.11
CA GLN A 173 -0.08 2.07 22.00
C GLN A 173 0.39 0.73 21.43
N ALA A 174 1.69 0.57 21.19
CA ALA A 174 2.28 -0.67 20.72
C ALA A 174 1.97 -1.84 21.68
N LEU A 175 2.20 -1.66 22.99
CA LEU A 175 1.88 -2.67 24.01
C LEU A 175 0.39 -3.02 24.05
N ARG A 176 -0.51 -2.05 23.92
CA ARG A 176 -1.97 -2.30 23.86
C ARG A 176 -2.36 -3.10 22.62
N ILE A 177 -1.80 -2.78 21.46
CA ILE A 177 -2.02 -3.52 20.21
C ILE A 177 -1.49 -4.95 20.36
N THR A 178 -0.24 -5.09 20.81
CA THR A 178 0.42 -6.38 21.04
C THR A 178 -0.39 -7.29 21.97
N ARG A 179 -0.86 -6.76 23.12
CA ARG A 179 -1.65 -7.52 24.08
C ARG A 179 -3.01 -7.95 23.52
N ARG A 180 -3.71 -7.06 22.81
CA ARG A 180 -5.02 -7.39 22.21
C ARG A 180 -4.89 -8.41 21.08
N LEU A 181 -3.84 -8.32 20.28
CA LEU A 181 -3.53 -9.32 19.25
C LEU A 181 -3.18 -10.68 19.87
N ALA A 182 -2.40 -10.69 20.97
CA ALA A 182 -2.10 -11.91 21.73
C ALA A 182 -3.38 -12.59 22.26
N ASN A 183 -4.34 -11.82 22.80
CA ASN A 183 -5.64 -12.35 23.23
C ASN A 183 -6.43 -12.99 22.08
N ALA A 184 -6.44 -12.38 20.90
CA ALA A 184 -7.12 -12.94 19.73
C ALA A 184 -6.50 -14.28 19.30
N LEU A 185 -5.16 -14.38 19.30
CA LEU A 185 -4.45 -15.60 18.95
C LEU A 185 -4.59 -16.69 20.03
N GLN A 186 -4.56 -16.32 21.31
CA GLN A 186 -4.88 -17.22 22.43
C GLN A 186 -6.27 -17.83 22.25
N TYR A 187 -7.28 -17.00 21.94
CA TYR A 187 -8.64 -17.45 21.68
C TYR A 187 -8.67 -18.47 20.53
N LEU A 188 -8.07 -18.16 19.38
CA LEU A 188 -8.01 -19.09 18.24
C LEU A 188 -7.38 -20.43 18.62
N HIS A 189 -6.27 -20.40 19.36
CA HIS A 189 -5.55 -21.59 19.77
C HIS A 189 -6.36 -22.42 20.78
N SER A 190 -7.13 -21.78 21.65
CA SER A 190 -8.01 -22.42 22.64
C SER A 190 -9.15 -23.21 21.98
N ILE A 191 -9.65 -22.75 20.84
CA ILE A 191 -10.68 -23.44 20.04
C ILE A 191 -10.08 -24.37 18.97
N GLY A 192 -8.75 -24.57 19.00
CA GLY A 192 -8.04 -25.51 18.14
C GLY A 192 -7.84 -25.02 16.70
N ILE A 193 -7.81 -23.71 16.46
CA ILE A 193 -7.52 -23.11 15.15
C ILE A 193 -6.11 -22.51 15.19
N VAL A 194 -5.35 -22.70 14.11
CA VAL A 194 -4.05 -22.04 13.85
C VAL A 194 -4.21 -21.11 12.67
N HIS A 195 -3.78 -19.85 12.80
CA HIS A 195 -4.03 -18.81 11.80
C HIS A 195 -3.16 -18.99 10.55
N ARG A 196 -1.85 -19.23 10.74
CA ARG A 196 -0.82 -19.51 9.71
C ARG A 196 -0.44 -18.36 8.79
N ASP A 197 -0.92 -17.15 9.07
CA ASP A 197 -0.63 -15.95 8.27
C ASP A 197 -0.74 -14.66 9.12
N VAL A 198 -0.17 -14.71 10.33
CA VAL A 198 -0.13 -13.54 11.21
C VAL A 198 0.90 -12.54 10.69
N LYS A 199 0.45 -11.34 10.31
CA LYS A 199 1.28 -10.24 9.80
C LYS A 199 0.54 -8.91 9.89
N PRO A 200 1.20 -7.75 9.89
CA PRO A 200 0.51 -6.45 9.99
C PRO A 200 -0.53 -6.19 8.88
N ALA A 201 -0.34 -6.72 7.67
CA ALA A 201 -1.32 -6.60 6.60
C ALA A 201 -2.67 -7.29 6.90
N ASN A 202 -2.68 -8.26 7.82
CA ASN A 202 -3.87 -9.00 8.24
C ASN A 202 -4.43 -8.50 9.58
N VAL A 203 -3.88 -7.42 10.16
CA VAL A 203 -4.38 -6.80 11.40
C VAL A 203 -5.10 -5.50 11.04
N LEU A 204 -6.42 -5.50 11.12
CA LEU A 204 -7.25 -4.32 10.87
C LEU A 204 -7.36 -3.43 12.11
N LEU A 205 -7.50 -2.12 11.93
CA LEU A 205 -7.61 -1.14 13.01
C LEU A 205 -8.98 -0.44 12.96
N ASP A 206 -9.72 -0.50 14.08
CA ASP A 206 -10.95 0.31 14.22
C ASP A 206 -10.65 1.76 14.63
N LYS A 207 -11.68 2.61 14.62
CA LYS A 207 -11.62 4.02 15.07
C LYS A 207 -10.98 4.28 16.45
N SER A 208 -10.86 3.26 17.31
CA SER A 208 -10.21 3.34 18.64
C SER A 208 -8.78 2.78 18.64
N MET A 209 -8.17 2.58 17.48
CA MET A 209 -6.83 1.98 17.30
C MET A 209 -6.72 0.58 17.89
N ARG A 210 -7.84 -0.15 17.94
CA ARG A 210 -7.92 -1.51 18.45
C ARG A 210 -7.67 -2.49 17.29
N PRO A 211 -6.77 -3.48 17.45
CA PRO A 211 -6.50 -4.48 16.41
C PRO A 211 -7.62 -5.51 16.30
N HIS A 212 -7.89 -5.94 15.07
CA HIS A 212 -8.80 -7.01 14.67
C HIS A 212 -8.10 -7.91 13.65
N LEU A 213 -7.79 -9.15 14.04
CA LEU A 213 -7.14 -10.13 13.18
C LEU A 213 -8.11 -10.60 12.08
N SER A 214 -7.62 -10.61 10.83
CA SER A 214 -8.41 -10.88 9.63
C SER A 214 -7.70 -11.89 8.72
N ASP A 215 -8.41 -12.31 7.68
CA ASP A 215 -7.96 -13.24 6.63
C ASP A 215 -7.65 -14.69 7.10
N PHE A 216 -8.70 -15.50 7.15
CA PHE A 216 -8.66 -16.90 7.60
C PHE A 216 -8.51 -17.89 6.44
N GLY A 217 -8.17 -17.42 5.24
CA GLY A 217 -8.06 -18.26 4.03
C GLY A 217 -7.00 -19.36 4.12
N LEU A 218 -5.98 -19.18 4.96
CA LEU A 218 -4.90 -20.13 5.20
C LEU A 218 -5.01 -20.90 6.52
N SER A 219 -5.99 -20.55 7.36
CA SER A 219 -6.15 -21.11 8.70
C SER A 219 -6.54 -22.59 8.66
N GLU A 220 -6.16 -23.31 9.71
CA GLU A 220 -6.35 -24.77 9.79
C GLU A 220 -6.69 -25.22 11.22
N TYR A 221 -7.44 -26.32 11.33
CA TYR A 221 -7.67 -26.95 12.63
C TYR A 221 -6.44 -27.75 13.08
N LYS A 222 -6.07 -27.63 14.37
CA LYS A 222 -4.91 -28.33 14.96
C LYS A 222 -4.91 -29.85 14.69
N GLN A 223 -6.10 -30.47 14.68
CA GLN A 223 -6.26 -31.90 14.42
C GLN A 223 -5.93 -32.30 12.97
N ASP A 224 -6.12 -31.39 12.01
CA ASP A 224 -5.93 -31.67 10.58
C ASP A 224 -4.50 -31.35 10.12
N LEU A 225 -3.78 -30.49 10.85
CA LEU A 225 -2.33 -30.26 10.66
C LEU A 225 -1.51 -31.57 10.71
N LYS A 226 -1.91 -32.52 11.57
CA LYS A 226 -1.22 -33.83 11.70
C LYS A 226 -1.50 -34.79 10.54
N LYS A 227 -2.60 -34.62 9.80
CA LYS A 227 -2.97 -35.46 8.64
C LYS A 227 -2.34 -34.96 7.34
N MET A 228 -2.12 -33.65 7.26
CA MET A 228 -1.55 -32.91 6.13
C MET A 228 -0.12 -33.36 5.73
N THR A 229 0.59 -34.03 6.64
CA THR A 229 1.91 -34.63 6.38
C THR A 229 1.83 -36.00 5.73
N LEU A 230 0.74 -36.76 5.87
CA LEU A 230 0.60 -38.11 5.30
C LEU A 230 0.09 -38.07 3.85
N GLU A 231 -0.84 -37.16 3.55
CA GLU A 231 -1.39 -36.95 2.20
C GLU A 231 -0.80 -35.65 1.65
N ASN A 232 0.28 -35.79 0.87
CA ASN A 232 0.97 -34.74 0.10
C ASN A 232 0.35 -33.34 0.17
N TRP A 233 1.12 -32.39 0.73
CA TRP A 233 0.99 -30.92 0.83
C TRP A 233 0.47 -30.14 -0.42
N ARG A 234 0.08 -30.81 -1.50
CA ARG A 234 -0.27 -30.30 -2.82
C ARG A 234 -1.58 -29.49 -2.87
N SER A 235 -2.34 -29.39 -1.79
CA SER A 235 -3.76 -28.94 -1.83
C SER A 235 -4.14 -27.76 -0.91
N SER A 236 -3.21 -27.18 -0.15
CA SER A 236 -3.57 -26.37 1.04
C SER A 236 -3.52 -24.84 0.92
N GLY A 237 -3.96 -24.29 -0.20
CA GLY A 237 -4.04 -22.84 -0.39
C GLY A 237 -2.76 -22.24 -0.97
N LYS A 238 -2.92 -21.19 -1.80
CA LYS A 238 -1.78 -20.42 -2.33
C LYS A 238 -1.54 -19.24 -1.37
N PRO A 239 -0.30 -18.80 -1.14
CA PRO A 239 -0.05 -17.72 -0.23
C PRO A 239 -0.49 -16.37 -0.83
N THR A 240 -1.07 -15.50 -0.01
CA THR A 240 -1.30 -14.10 -0.34
C THR A 240 0.06 -13.39 -0.42
N GLY A 241 0.46 -12.96 -1.62
CA GLY A 241 1.79 -12.38 -1.85
C GLY A 241 2.27 -12.35 -3.31
N GLY A 242 1.49 -12.92 -4.24
CA GLY A 242 1.64 -12.58 -5.65
C GLY A 242 2.88 -13.11 -6.36
N PHE A 243 3.42 -14.29 -6.06
CA PHE A 243 4.28 -15.04 -7.00
C PHE A 243 4.09 -16.57 -6.87
N HIS A 244 4.21 -17.26 -8.00
CA HIS A 244 3.79 -18.65 -8.18
C HIS A 244 4.79 -19.69 -7.64
N LYS A 245 4.39 -20.45 -6.62
CA LYS A 245 4.71 -21.88 -6.49
C LYS A 245 3.62 -22.59 -5.68
N LYS A 246 3.16 -23.75 -6.19
CA LYS A 246 2.05 -24.57 -5.65
C LYS A 246 2.24 -25.10 -4.21
N ASN A 247 3.32 -24.77 -3.49
CA ASN A 247 3.73 -25.51 -2.29
C ASN A 247 4.37 -24.64 -1.16
N MET A 248 3.92 -23.40 -0.92
CA MET A 248 4.19 -22.64 0.33
C MET A 248 2.93 -21.91 0.82
N VAL A 249 2.76 -21.72 2.15
CA VAL A 249 1.59 -21.10 2.80
C VAL A 249 2.09 -20.01 3.75
N GLY A 250 1.60 -18.78 3.62
CA GLY A 250 1.99 -17.57 4.39
C GLY A 250 2.85 -16.56 3.60
N THR A 251 3.17 -15.41 4.19
CA THR A 251 4.16 -14.45 3.64
C THR A 251 5.57 -14.76 4.17
N LEU A 252 6.54 -15.01 3.28
CA LEU A 252 7.83 -15.65 3.57
C LEU A 252 8.60 -15.04 4.76
N ILE A 253 8.65 -13.72 4.87
CA ILE A 253 9.35 -13.01 5.97
C ILE A 253 8.69 -13.13 7.35
N TYR A 254 7.48 -13.68 7.46
CA TYR A 254 6.85 -13.96 8.74
C TYR A 254 6.84 -15.45 9.06
N MET A 255 7.31 -16.31 8.15
CA MET A 255 7.22 -17.76 8.30
C MET A 255 8.25 -18.29 9.30
N ALA A 256 7.78 -19.17 10.18
CA ALA A 256 8.65 -19.88 11.11
C ALA A 256 9.58 -20.88 10.37
N PRO A 257 10.79 -21.16 10.91
CA PRO A 257 11.75 -22.08 10.28
C PRO A 257 11.20 -23.48 9.98
N GLU A 258 10.33 -24.03 10.82
CA GLU A 258 9.67 -25.32 10.60
C GLU A 258 8.64 -25.27 9.47
N VAL A 259 7.98 -24.13 9.26
CA VAL A 259 7.06 -23.91 8.13
C VAL A 259 7.86 -23.89 6.84
N LEU A 260 9.00 -23.19 6.82
CA LEU A 260 9.92 -23.12 5.69
C LEU A 260 10.56 -24.48 5.35
N ARG A 261 10.87 -25.30 6.37
CA ARG A 261 11.35 -26.69 6.21
C ARG A 261 10.25 -27.68 5.80
N LYS A 262 8.98 -27.25 5.79
CA LYS A 262 7.80 -28.11 5.54
C LYS A 262 7.66 -29.25 6.56
N GLU A 263 8.02 -28.96 7.80
CA GLU A 263 7.86 -29.87 8.92
C GLU A 263 6.45 -29.76 9.51
N ILE A 264 6.21 -30.54 10.57
CA ILE A 264 4.94 -30.53 11.30
C ILE A 264 4.73 -29.13 11.88
N GLN A 265 3.69 -28.46 11.40
CA GLN A 265 3.29 -27.14 11.90
C GLN A 265 2.48 -27.31 13.18
N SER A 266 2.68 -26.39 14.11
CA SER A 266 1.86 -26.25 15.30
C SER A 266 1.46 -24.79 15.46
N GLU A 267 0.67 -24.51 16.48
CA GLU A 267 0.33 -23.16 16.91
C GLU A 267 1.57 -22.28 17.22
N LYS A 268 2.73 -22.89 17.46
CA LYS A 268 4.00 -22.18 17.70
C LYS A 268 4.49 -21.44 16.46
N SER A 269 3.98 -21.76 15.28
CA SER A 269 4.24 -20.99 14.05
C SER A 269 3.60 -19.60 14.11
N ASP A 270 2.37 -19.48 14.64
CA ASP A 270 1.73 -18.18 14.87
C ASP A 270 2.49 -17.34 15.90
N VAL A 271 3.08 -17.99 16.93
CA VAL A 271 3.92 -17.30 17.94
C VAL A 271 5.15 -16.67 17.30
N TYR A 272 5.79 -17.38 16.36
CA TYR A 272 6.92 -16.84 15.60
C TYR A 272 6.51 -15.63 14.77
N SER A 273 5.47 -15.77 13.95
CA SER A 273 4.96 -14.71 13.09
C SER A 273 4.48 -13.48 13.89
N PHE A 274 3.90 -13.71 15.08
CA PHE A 274 3.55 -12.67 16.04
C PHE A 274 4.78 -11.92 16.56
N GLY A 275 5.86 -12.62 16.93
CA GLY A 275 7.12 -12.00 17.35
C GLY A 275 7.72 -11.08 16.28
N ILE A 276 7.74 -11.55 15.03
CA ILE A 276 8.19 -10.76 13.87
C ILE A 276 7.31 -9.50 13.70
N SER A 277 5.99 -9.67 13.75
CA SER A 277 5.02 -8.57 13.57
C SER A 277 5.11 -7.49 14.67
N ILE A 278 5.37 -7.88 15.92
CA ILE A 278 5.59 -6.91 17.00
C ILE A 278 6.90 -6.15 16.80
N ASN A 279 7.96 -6.84 16.36
CA ASN A 279 9.23 -6.16 16.11
C ASN A 279 9.06 -5.08 15.03
N GLU A 280 8.35 -5.40 13.93
CA GLU A 280 7.99 -4.44 12.89
C GLU A 280 7.11 -3.29 13.41
N LEU A 281 6.16 -3.56 14.30
CA LEU A 281 5.35 -2.53 14.96
C LEU A 281 6.21 -1.57 15.79
N LEU A 282 7.30 -2.05 16.40
CA LEU A 282 8.20 -1.24 17.23
C LEU A 282 9.25 -0.49 16.41
N THR A 283 9.71 -1.07 15.29
CA THR A 283 10.73 -0.45 14.44
C THR A 283 10.14 0.45 13.38
N GLY A 284 8.90 0.19 12.93
CA GLY A 284 8.36 0.77 11.70
C GLY A 284 9.08 0.24 10.44
N VAL A 285 9.89 -0.81 10.57
CA VAL A 285 10.75 -1.34 9.51
C VAL A 285 10.28 -2.74 9.14
N VAL A 286 10.11 -2.98 7.83
CA VAL A 286 9.74 -4.30 7.30
C VAL A 286 10.78 -5.35 7.73
N PRO A 287 10.37 -6.56 8.15
CA PRO A 287 11.30 -7.58 8.56
C PRO A 287 12.41 -7.86 7.53
N TYR A 288 13.63 -7.96 8.05
CA TYR A 288 14.87 -8.26 7.35
C TYR A 288 15.47 -7.14 6.49
N THR A 289 14.87 -5.95 6.32
CA THR A 289 15.38 -4.93 5.38
C THR A 289 16.67 -4.18 5.79
N ASP A 290 17.39 -4.63 6.84
CA ASP A 290 18.48 -3.84 7.45
C ASP A 290 19.87 -4.07 6.82
N LEU A 291 20.18 -3.28 5.79
CA LEU A 291 21.49 -2.66 5.60
C LEU A 291 21.31 -1.18 5.21
N ARG A 292 20.70 -0.42 6.15
CA ARG A 292 20.52 1.05 6.22
C ARG A 292 19.78 1.75 5.06
N THR A 293 19.05 2.79 5.48
CA THR A 293 18.41 3.90 4.76
C THR A 293 17.09 3.64 4.01
N GLU A 294 16.04 4.14 4.65
CA GLU A 294 14.85 4.79 4.08
C GLU A 294 13.71 3.94 3.48
N ALA A 295 12.51 4.42 3.79
CA ALA A 295 11.24 3.74 3.68
C ALA A 295 10.80 3.62 2.22
N GLN A 296 10.67 2.39 1.73
CA GLN A 296 9.73 1.99 0.70
C GLN A 296 9.49 0.48 0.83
N ALA A 297 8.57 0.15 1.74
CA ALA A 297 8.09 -1.20 1.98
C ALA A 297 7.21 -1.71 0.81
N HIS A 298 7.81 -1.97 -0.34
CA HIS A 298 7.18 -2.78 -1.38
C HIS A 298 8.09 -3.94 -1.78
N THR A 299 7.67 -5.12 -1.32
CA THR A 299 8.19 -6.44 -1.68
C THR A 299 9.59 -6.80 -1.17
N VAL A 300 9.57 -7.78 -0.29
CA VAL A 300 10.58 -8.68 0.29
C VAL A 300 11.61 -9.30 -0.67
N LEU A 301 11.77 -8.79 -1.89
CA LEU A 301 12.72 -9.32 -2.87
C LEU A 301 13.87 -8.37 -3.24
N GLU A 302 13.93 -7.16 -2.66
CA GLU A 302 15.11 -6.28 -2.79
C GLU A 302 16.07 -6.40 -1.59
N MET A 303 16.32 -7.64 -1.20
CA MET A 303 17.49 -8.00 -0.41
C MET A 303 18.37 -8.92 -1.25
N ASN A 304 19.66 -8.99 -0.96
CA ASN A 304 20.64 -9.93 -1.54
C ASN A 304 20.30 -11.44 -1.36
N TYR A 305 19.06 -11.78 -1.01
CA TYR A 305 18.55 -13.11 -0.81
C TYR A 305 17.35 -13.39 -1.74
N THR A 306 17.52 -14.31 -2.69
CA THR A 306 16.41 -15.05 -3.30
C THR A 306 15.57 -15.75 -2.22
N GLU A 307 14.31 -16.13 -2.51
CA GLU A 307 13.46 -16.89 -1.57
C GLU A 307 14.19 -18.12 -0.97
N GLN A 308 15.01 -18.78 -1.77
CA GLN A 308 15.81 -19.93 -1.36
C GLN A 308 16.95 -19.52 -0.42
N GLN A 309 17.64 -18.43 -0.71
CA GLN A 309 18.70 -17.90 0.14
C GLN A 309 18.12 -17.38 1.46
N LEU A 310 16.98 -16.66 1.45
CA LEU A 310 16.36 -16.17 2.69
C LEU A 310 15.83 -17.34 3.52
N THR A 311 15.22 -18.33 2.87
CA THR A 311 14.83 -19.58 3.53
C THR A 311 16.05 -20.26 4.16
N ALA A 312 17.15 -20.40 3.42
CA ALA A 312 18.37 -21.00 3.94
C ALA A 312 18.98 -20.19 5.09
N ALA A 313 18.99 -18.86 5.01
CA ALA A 313 19.51 -18.01 6.07
C ALA A 313 18.67 -18.08 7.35
N VAL A 314 17.34 -18.05 7.24
CA VAL A 314 16.43 -18.16 8.41
C VAL A 314 16.51 -19.54 9.06
N VAL A 315 16.56 -20.59 8.24
CA VAL A 315 16.52 -21.99 8.70
C VAL A 315 17.89 -22.49 9.17
N SER A 316 18.94 -22.27 8.38
CA SER A 316 20.27 -22.84 8.60
C SER A 316 21.21 -21.89 9.33
N GLU A 317 21.15 -20.60 9.02
CA GLU A 317 22.04 -19.58 9.63
C GLU A 317 21.41 -18.89 10.84
N GLY A 318 20.12 -19.16 11.11
CA GLY A 318 19.40 -18.55 12.23
C GLY A 318 19.11 -17.06 12.05
N LEU A 319 19.08 -16.56 10.81
CA LEU A 319 18.82 -15.15 10.51
C LEU A 319 17.50 -14.67 11.14
N ARG A 320 17.55 -13.51 11.80
CA ARG A 320 16.38 -12.82 12.38
C ARG A 320 16.44 -11.33 12.00
N PRO A 321 15.30 -10.61 11.97
CA PRO A 321 15.28 -9.17 11.76
C PRO A 321 16.11 -8.44 12.82
N ALA A 322 16.59 -7.22 12.52
CA ALA A 322 17.19 -6.40 13.57
C ALA A 322 16.13 -6.11 14.62
N LEU A 323 16.47 -6.39 15.87
CA LEU A 323 15.59 -6.13 16.99
C LEU A 323 15.51 -4.63 17.23
N ALA A 324 14.32 -4.14 17.60
CA ALA A 324 14.11 -2.74 17.97
C ALA A 324 15.19 -2.24 18.97
N GLY A 325 15.85 -1.14 18.59
CA GLY A 325 16.91 -0.51 19.37
C GLY A 325 16.37 0.27 20.57
N THR A 326 17.29 0.80 21.39
CA THR A 326 16.97 1.59 22.60
C THR A 326 16.09 2.82 22.31
N GLU A 327 16.19 3.35 21.09
CA GLU A 327 15.43 4.48 20.56
C GLU A 327 13.92 4.22 20.43
N SER A 328 13.50 2.95 20.37
CA SER A 328 12.07 2.58 20.33
C SER A 328 11.33 2.82 21.66
N GLY A 329 12.06 3.08 22.75
CA GLY A 329 11.48 3.17 24.10
C GLY A 329 10.92 1.85 24.63
N ALA A 330 11.16 0.73 23.93
CA ALA A 330 10.63 -0.58 24.30
C ALA A 330 11.29 -1.14 25.58
N PRO A 331 10.52 -1.64 26.56
CA PRO A 331 11.07 -2.27 27.74
C PRO A 331 11.93 -3.49 27.38
N GLN A 332 13.07 -3.66 28.05
CA GLN A 332 13.97 -4.81 27.80
C GLN A 332 13.25 -6.17 27.91
N ARG A 333 12.24 -6.25 28.77
CA ARG A 333 11.40 -7.45 28.93
C ARG A 333 10.55 -7.75 27.70
N LEU A 334 10.04 -6.73 27.01
CA LEU A 334 9.33 -6.88 25.73
C LEU A 334 10.27 -7.39 24.64
N LEU A 335 11.48 -6.81 24.56
CA LEU A 335 12.51 -7.25 23.61
C LEU A 335 12.94 -8.71 23.85
N SER A 336 13.08 -9.11 25.11
CA SER A 336 13.34 -10.50 25.50
C SER A 336 12.18 -11.44 25.17
N LEU A 337 10.93 -10.97 25.29
CA LEU A 337 9.74 -11.72 24.87
C LEU A 337 9.72 -11.96 23.36
N ILE A 338 9.95 -10.91 22.55
CA ILE A 338 10.08 -11.01 21.08
C ILE A 338 11.15 -12.04 20.71
N LYS A 339 12.31 -12.00 21.39
CA LYS A 339 13.40 -12.95 21.16
C LYS A 339 13.00 -14.41 21.38
N ARG A 340 12.18 -14.69 22.39
CA ARG A 340 11.68 -16.05 22.63
C ARG A 340 10.56 -16.43 21.69
N CYS A 341 9.73 -15.48 21.26
CA CYS A 341 8.67 -15.75 20.29
C CYS A 341 9.23 -16.25 18.94
N TRP A 342 10.34 -15.68 18.46
CA TRP A 342 10.96 -16.07 17.19
C TRP A 342 12.13 -17.07 17.32
N ASP A 343 12.16 -17.86 18.40
CA ASP A 343 13.21 -18.87 18.61
C ASP A 343 13.20 -19.92 17.49
N ALA A 344 14.37 -20.48 17.16
CA ALA A 344 14.49 -21.54 16.17
C ALA A 344 13.79 -22.83 16.64
N ASP A 345 13.87 -23.15 17.93
CA ASP A 345 13.21 -24.28 18.54
C ASP A 345 11.74 -23.94 18.89
N THR A 346 10.82 -24.79 18.44
CA THR A 346 9.38 -24.59 18.66
C THR A 346 8.97 -24.73 20.12
N GLU A 347 9.67 -25.57 20.88
CA GLU A 347 9.37 -25.83 22.30
C GLU A 347 9.85 -24.67 23.19
N SER A 348 10.90 -23.98 22.77
CA SER A 348 11.45 -22.79 23.44
C SER A 348 10.55 -21.55 23.30
N ARG A 349 9.65 -21.53 22.31
CA ARG A 349 8.69 -20.42 22.13
C ARG A 349 7.61 -20.47 23.22
N PRO A 350 7.22 -19.34 23.82
CA PRO A 350 6.15 -19.32 24.82
C PRO A 350 4.78 -19.66 24.22
N SER A 351 3.82 -20.05 25.05
CA SER A 351 2.40 -20.08 24.64
C SER A 351 1.80 -18.67 24.68
N PHE A 352 0.63 -18.45 24.05
CA PHE A 352 -0.05 -17.16 24.19
C PHE A 352 -0.52 -16.88 25.63
N ASP A 353 -0.77 -17.91 26.45
CA ASP A 353 -1.04 -17.76 27.88
C ASP A 353 0.18 -17.15 28.63
N ASP A 354 1.38 -17.65 28.32
CA ASP A 354 2.62 -17.13 28.88
C ASP A 354 2.91 -15.71 28.40
N ILE A 355 2.70 -15.46 27.09
CA ILE A 355 2.87 -14.15 26.45
C ILE A 355 1.97 -13.11 27.13
N ILE A 356 0.68 -13.40 27.31
CA ILE A 356 -0.28 -12.48 27.92
C ILE A 356 0.10 -12.19 29.38
N THR A 357 0.44 -13.23 30.15
CA THR A 357 0.89 -13.08 31.53
C THR A 357 2.10 -12.14 31.63
N GLU A 358 3.06 -12.28 30.72
CA GLU A 358 4.24 -11.43 30.70
C GLU A 358 3.97 -10.00 30.22
N LEU A 359 3.13 -9.83 29.20
CA LEU A 359 2.69 -8.51 28.74
C LEU A 359 1.94 -7.75 29.84
N ASP A 360 1.10 -8.43 30.61
CA ASP A 360 0.39 -7.82 31.75
C ASP A 360 1.37 -7.35 32.84
N LEU A 361 2.45 -8.08 33.09
CA LEU A 361 3.52 -7.63 34.00
C LEU A 361 4.29 -6.44 33.44
N ILE A 362 4.57 -6.41 32.13
CA ILE A 362 5.24 -5.27 31.48
C ILE A 362 4.37 -4.01 31.56
N ILE A 363 3.08 -4.13 31.28
CA ILE A 363 2.11 -3.03 31.33
C ILE A 363 1.84 -2.58 32.77
N GLY A 364 1.78 -3.53 33.72
CA GLY A 364 1.58 -3.27 35.14
C GLY A 364 2.75 -2.50 35.79
N ASN A 365 3.99 -2.83 35.42
CA ASN A 365 5.17 -2.13 35.93
C ASN A 365 5.32 -0.69 35.40
N ASN A 366 4.73 -0.37 34.24
CA ASN A 366 4.70 1.01 33.72
C ASN A 366 3.73 1.93 34.48
N LYS A 367 2.84 1.39 35.32
CA LYS A 367 1.90 2.18 36.14
C LYS A 367 2.48 2.64 37.49
N SER A 368 3.70 2.22 37.87
CA SER A 368 4.29 2.61 39.15
C SER A 368 5.07 3.93 39.13
N PHE A 369 5.00 4.71 38.03
CA PHE A 369 5.71 5.98 37.86
C PHE A 369 4.80 7.22 37.66
N THR A 370 3.49 7.10 37.89
CA THR A 370 2.58 8.26 37.91
C THR A 370 2.06 8.51 39.33
N VAL A 371 2.68 9.45 40.03
CA VAL A 371 2.18 10.04 41.27
C VAL A 371 1.53 11.39 40.95
N GLU A 372 0.25 11.45 41.27
CA GLU A 372 -0.60 12.58 41.70
C GLU A 372 -0.74 13.83 40.79
N GLU A 373 -1.92 13.92 40.15
CA GLU A 373 -2.58 15.18 39.83
C GLU A 373 -2.90 15.94 41.13
N THR A 374 -2.41 17.18 41.24
CA THR A 374 -3.03 18.22 42.08
C THR A 374 -3.07 19.55 41.31
N ASP A 375 -4.27 20.11 41.24
CA ASP A 375 -4.60 21.47 40.79
C ASP A 375 -3.94 22.53 41.71
N VAL A 376 -3.20 23.50 41.16
CA VAL A 376 -3.16 24.90 41.64
C VAL A 376 -2.80 25.87 40.50
N THR A 377 -3.55 26.99 40.48
CA THR A 377 -3.47 28.20 39.65
C THR A 377 -2.26 29.12 39.89
N GLU A 378 -1.91 29.88 38.83
CA GLU A 378 -1.25 31.21 38.75
C GLU A 378 0.16 31.46 39.33
N SER A 379 1.06 31.90 38.44
CA SER A 379 1.69 33.25 38.39
C SER A 379 3.18 33.24 37.99
N ALA A 380 3.56 34.29 37.27
CA ALA A 380 4.85 34.50 36.62
C ALA A 380 5.95 34.96 37.58
N SER A 381 7.20 34.51 37.36
CA SER A 381 8.37 35.40 37.16
C SER A 381 9.71 34.62 37.11
N ASP A 382 10.43 34.86 36.02
CA ASP A 382 11.86 35.18 35.86
C ASP A 382 13.00 34.14 36.08
N SER A 383 13.85 34.18 35.04
CA SER A 383 15.19 33.66 34.73
C SER A 383 16.01 32.83 35.73
N THR A 384 16.57 31.72 35.20
CA THR A 384 18.04 31.52 35.19
C THR A 384 18.46 30.52 34.11
N THR A 385 19.18 31.04 33.13
CA THR A 385 19.78 30.37 31.97
C THR A 385 20.84 29.34 32.40
N LYS A 386 20.68 28.07 31.99
CA LYS A 386 21.81 27.16 31.73
C LYS A 386 21.56 26.42 30.42
N MET A 387 22.45 26.68 29.47
CA MET A 387 22.42 26.20 28.08
C MET A 387 22.39 24.68 27.98
N VAL A 388 21.37 24.16 27.29
CA VAL A 388 21.37 22.86 26.62
C VAL A 388 20.98 23.14 25.17
N GLN A 389 21.86 22.80 24.23
CA GLN A 389 21.61 23.00 22.80
C GLN A 389 20.41 22.15 22.34
N PRO A 390 19.43 22.71 21.62
CA PRO A 390 18.32 21.94 21.08
C PRO A 390 18.76 21.21 19.80
N PHE A 391 18.52 19.90 19.77
CA PHE A 391 18.56 19.05 18.58
C PHE A 391 17.46 19.55 17.62
N LYS A 392 17.83 20.01 16.41
CA LYS A 392 16.95 20.68 15.44
C LYS A 392 16.28 19.67 14.50
N GLU A 393 14.97 19.86 14.29
CA GLU A 393 14.11 19.15 13.33
C GLU A 393 14.69 19.17 11.89
N ASN A 394 14.68 18.01 11.22
CA ASN A 394 14.93 17.90 9.78
C ASN A 394 13.77 18.56 9.02
N ILE A 395 14.10 19.37 8.00
CA ILE A 395 13.11 20.09 7.17
C ILE A 395 12.41 19.08 6.25
N ASN A 396 11.08 19.14 6.16
CA ASN A 396 10.29 18.40 5.18
C ASN A 396 9.95 19.33 3.99
N TRP A 397 10.60 19.12 2.84
CA TRP A 397 10.43 19.98 1.66
C TRP A 397 9.08 19.76 0.95
N PHE A 398 8.47 18.59 1.08
CA PHE A 398 7.11 18.35 0.58
C PHE A 398 6.09 19.30 1.22
N CYS A 399 6.15 19.46 2.55
CA CYS A 399 5.26 20.36 3.27
C CYS A 399 5.44 21.83 2.83
N GLN A 400 6.66 22.23 2.46
CA GLN A 400 6.92 23.59 1.98
C GLN A 400 6.39 23.83 0.57
N GLY A 401 6.51 22.85 -0.32
CA GLY A 401 5.87 22.91 -1.64
C GLY A 401 4.34 23.02 -1.56
N GLU A 402 3.72 22.36 -0.56
CA GLU A 402 2.27 22.44 -0.31
C GLU A 402 1.82 23.80 0.24
N ASN A 403 2.68 24.50 0.99
CA ASN A 403 2.36 25.75 1.68
C ASN A 403 2.52 27.03 0.83
N ILE A 404 2.87 26.95 -0.46
CA ILE A 404 3.10 28.12 -1.35
C ILE A 404 1.95 29.14 -1.32
N LEU A 405 0.71 28.70 -1.08
CA LEU A 405 -0.47 29.57 -1.08
C LEU A 405 -0.82 30.20 0.29
N LYS A 406 -0.18 29.80 1.40
CA LYS A 406 -0.46 30.39 2.72
C LYS A 406 0.05 31.84 2.87
N THR A 407 0.79 32.36 1.89
CA THR A 407 1.34 33.73 1.93
C THR A 407 0.69 34.70 0.93
N GLY A 408 -0.46 34.38 0.33
CA GLY A 408 -1.15 35.34 -0.54
C GLY A 408 -2.63 35.01 -0.78
N TYR A 409 -3.51 35.82 -0.19
CA TYR A 409 -4.91 36.09 -0.52
C TYR A 409 -5.80 34.89 -0.92
N GLU A 410 -6.70 34.53 0.01
CA GLU A 410 -7.98 33.91 -0.29
C GLU A 410 -8.75 34.81 -1.28
N ASN A 411 -8.82 34.41 -2.54
CA ASN A 411 -9.88 34.85 -3.43
C ASN A 411 -10.52 33.61 -4.07
N SER A 412 -11.78 33.41 -3.74
CA SER A 412 -12.68 32.51 -4.45
C SER A 412 -12.86 33.02 -5.88
N PHE A 413 -12.22 32.37 -6.85
CA PHE A 413 -12.51 32.60 -8.27
C PHE A 413 -13.27 31.40 -8.82
N ASP A 414 -14.44 31.68 -9.38
CA ASP A 414 -15.13 30.81 -10.34
C ASP A 414 -14.21 30.64 -11.57
N LEU A 415 -13.34 29.63 -11.54
CA LEU A 415 -12.41 29.32 -12.63
C LEU A 415 -13.15 28.64 -13.78
N LYS A 416 -13.15 29.28 -14.95
CA LYS A 416 -13.73 28.75 -16.21
C LYS A 416 -12.65 28.04 -17.04
N SER A 417 -13.02 26.91 -17.62
CA SER A 417 -12.19 25.87 -18.22
C SER A 417 -11.46 26.25 -19.54
N TRP A 418 -10.26 25.69 -19.76
CA TRP A 418 -9.54 25.66 -21.07
C TRP A 418 -10.31 24.96 -22.19
N SER A 419 -11.50 24.42 -21.90
CA SER A 419 -12.41 23.78 -22.87
C SER A 419 -12.79 24.65 -24.07
N ASN A 420 -12.68 25.98 -23.97
CA ASN A 420 -13.03 26.91 -25.05
C ASN A 420 -11.92 27.15 -26.09
N TYR A 421 -10.71 26.59 -25.92
CA TYR A 421 -9.59 26.75 -26.86
C TYR A 421 -9.68 25.88 -28.13
N SER A 422 -10.80 25.19 -28.36
CA SER A 422 -11.00 24.26 -29.48
C SER A 422 -12.18 24.66 -30.35
N GLU A 423 -11.97 25.62 -31.27
CA GLU A 423 -12.95 25.88 -32.35
C GLU A 423 -12.74 24.99 -33.59
N ASN A 424 -11.70 24.14 -33.65
CA ASN A 424 -11.46 23.24 -34.78
C ASN A 424 -10.51 22.08 -34.43
N SER A 425 -10.98 21.02 -33.75
CA SER A 425 -10.21 19.77 -33.68
C SER A 425 -11.10 18.52 -33.79
N SER A 426 -10.50 17.48 -34.36
CA SER A 426 -11.07 16.13 -34.59
C SER A 426 -11.86 15.59 -33.38
N PRO A 427 -12.92 14.79 -33.58
CA PRO A 427 -13.75 14.23 -32.49
C PRO A 427 -13.05 13.18 -31.61
N TYR A 428 -11.75 12.95 -31.78
CA TYR A 428 -11.00 11.98 -30.99
C TYR A 428 -10.78 12.51 -29.57
N VAL A 429 -11.29 11.79 -28.56
CA VAL A 429 -11.01 12.02 -27.15
C VAL A 429 -10.30 10.78 -26.63
N PRO A 430 -9.07 10.89 -26.10
CA PRO A 430 -8.32 9.74 -25.63
C PRO A 430 -8.98 9.12 -24.39
N VAL A 431 -8.94 7.79 -24.29
CA VAL A 431 -9.39 7.08 -23.08
C VAL A 431 -8.15 6.67 -22.30
N LEU A 432 -7.96 7.29 -21.15
CA LEU A 432 -6.73 7.14 -20.39
C LEU A 432 -6.76 5.98 -19.40
N SER A 433 -5.65 5.24 -19.37
CA SER A 433 -5.27 4.44 -18.20
C SER A 433 -3.77 4.61 -17.98
N TRP A 434 -3.34 4.71 -16.73
CA TRP A 434 -1.98 5.10 -16.40
C TRP A 434 -1.43 4.28 -15.23
N GLY A 435 -0.12 4.28 -15.12
CA GLY A 435 0.61 3.61 -14.04
C GLY A 435 2.04 4.12 -14.01
N SER A 436 2.64 4.06 -12.83
CA SER A 436 4.02 4.46 -12.63
C SER A 436 4.78 3.40 -11.85
N PHE A 437 6.09 3.48 -11.93
CA PHE A 437 6.99 2.69 -11.10
C PHE A 437 8.26 3.51 -10.90
N ALA A 438 8.79 3.47 -9.68
CA ALA A 438 9.99 4.18 -9.30
C ALA A 438 10.88 3.24 -8.48
N THR A 439 12.19 3.31 -8.67
CA THR A 439 13.17 2.52 -7.91
C THR A 439 14.46 3.31 -7.75
N CYS A 440 15.11 3.14 -6.60
CA CYS A 440 16.40 3.76 -6.31
C CYS A 440 17.52 3.25 -7.24
N GLY A 441 17.30 2.11 -7.91
CA GLY A 441 18.31 1.51 -8.79
C GLY A 441 19.54 1.11 -7.98
N LYS A 442 20.71 1.65 -8.35
CA LYS A 442 21.99 1.43 -7.64
C LYS A 442 22.43 2.59 -6.76
N ARG A 443 21.64 3.67 -6.70
CA ARG A 443 21.95 4.84 -5.86
C ARG A 443 21.68 4.51 -4.40
N GLU A 444 22.26 5.30 -3.51
CA GLU A 444 22.05 5.17 -2.06
C GLU A 444 20.72 5.81 -1.62
N THR A 445 20.26 6.83 -2.34
CA THR A 445 19.06 7.62 -2.02
C THR A 445 18.16 7.77 -3.24
N MET A 446 16.86 7.91 -3.02
CA MET A 446 15.85 8.19 -4.06
C MET A 446 15.60 9.70 -4.14
N GLU A 447 16.29 10.37 -5.06
CA GLU A 447 16.16 11.81 -5.34
C GLU A 447 15.05 12.11 -6.36
N ASP A 448 14.66 11.10 -7.14
CA ASP A 448 13.51 11.10 -8.06
C ASP A 448 12.16 11.15 -7.32
N THR A 449 11.20 11.89 -7.86
CA THR A 449 9.78 11.84 -7.47
C THR A 449 8.85 12.10 -8.64
N HIS A 450 7.56 11.83 -8.48
CA HIS A 450 6.56 12.02 -9.53
C HIS A 450 5.16 12.24 -8.98
N PHE A 451 4.27 12.80 -9.80
CA PHE A 451 2.85 12.91 -9.49
C PHE A 451 1.99 12.44 -10.66
N LEU A 452 0.81 11.90 -10.32
CA LEU A 452 -0.23 11.51 -11.25
C LEU A 452 -1.50 12.28 -10.88
N MET A 453 -1.86 13.29 -11.66
CA MET A 453 -3.04 14.12 -11.42
C MET A 453 -4.04 13.90 -12.56
N PRO A 454 -4.91 12.89 -12.44
CA PRO A 454 -5.81 12.51 -13.53
C PRO A 454 -6.98 13.48 -13.72
N ARG A 455 -7.18 14.47 -12.84
CA ARG A 455 -8.21 15.51 -13.02
C ARG A 455 -7.68 16.83 -12.49
N LEU A 456 -7.38 17.77 -13.37
CA LEU A 456 -7.13 19.16 -13.00
C LEU A 456 -8.48 19.85 -12.79
N TRP A 457 -8.64 20.60 -11.70
CA TRP A 457 -9.91 21.27 -11.34
C TRP A 457 -11.15 20.36 -11.23
N ASN A 458 -10.96 19.05 -11.03
CA ASN A 458 -12.03 18.03 -11.12
C ASN A 458 -12.68 17.91 -12.51
N GLU A 459 -12.06 18.46 -13.56
CA GLU A 459 -12.49 18.27 -14.94
C GLU A 459 -12.04 16.90 -15.43
N ASP A 460 -12.94 16.15 -16.07
CA ASP A 460 -12.66 14.79 -16.52
C ASP A 460 -11.76 14.72 -17.77
N ASP A 461 -11.58 15.85 -18.48
CA ASP A 461 -10.84 15.93 -19.76
C ASP A 461 -9.49 16.66 -19.65
N ILE A 462 -9.03 16.97 -18.42
CA ILE A 462 -7.74 17.64 -18.18
C ILE A 462 -6.88 16.81 -17.24
N HIS A 463 -5.76 16.29 -17.76
CA HIS A 463 -4.89 15.37 -17.03
C HIS A 463 -3.46 15.89 -17.00
N VAL A 464 -2.77 15.74 -15.86
CA VAL A 464 -1.40 16.21 -15.68
C VAL A 464 -0.55 15.15 -15.00
N PHE A 465 0.63 14.89 -15.55
CA PHE A 465 1.58 13.91 -15.04
C PHE A 465 2.97 14.50 -15.12
N GLY A 466 3.82 14.25 -14.12
CA GLY A 466 5.18 14.76 -14.16
C GLY A 466 6.15 13.97 -13.32
N ILE A 467 7.42 14.03 -13.73
CA ILE A 467 8.57 13.44 -13.06
C ILE A 467 9.55 14.56 -12.76
N PHE A 468 10.13 14.50 -11.56
CA PHE A 468 11.23 15.33 -11.12
C PHE A 468 12.38 14.42 -10.74
N ASP A 469 13.52 14.62 -11.36
CA ASP A 469 14.72 13.84 -11.09
C ASP A 469 15.73 14.77 -10.42
N GLY A 470 15.98 14.47 -9.14
CA GLY A 470 16.72 15.33 -8.22
C GLY A 470 18.21 15.09 -8.30
N HIS A 471 18.98 16.16 -8.14
CA HIS A 471 20.43 16.08 -8.06
C HIS A 471 20.96 17.04 -6.99
N ARG A 472 22.10 16.66 -6.38
CA ARG A 472 22.69 17.39 -5.24
C ARG A 472 21.72 17.44 -4.04
N GLY A 473 20.92 16.39 -3.85
CA GLY A 473 19.87 16.25 -2.85
C GLY A 473 18.45 16.25 -3.45
N ALA A 474 17.53 15.57 -2.78
CA ALA A 474 16.12 15.44 -3.21
C ALA A 474 15.27 16.72 -3.03
N ALA A 475 15.74 17.71 -2.26
CA ALA A 475 14.94 18.84 -1.79
C ALA A 475 14.20 19.62 -2.90
N ALA A 476 14.84 19.85 -4.05
CA ALA A 476 14.23 20.55 -5.17
C ALA A 476 13.10 19.72 -5.81
N ALA A 477 13.29 18.41 -5.93
CA ALA A 477 12.31 17.48 -6.48
C ALA A 477 11.11 17.33 -5.53
N GLU A 478 11.36 17.12 -4.23
CA GLU A 478 10.34 17.02 -3.17
C GLU A 478 9.47 18.28 -3.06
N PHE A 479 10.07 19.46 -3.19
CA PHE A 479 9.32 20.72 -3.23
C PHE A 479 8.47 20.81 -4.50
N SER A 480 9.07 20.52 -5.66
CA SER A 480 8.46 20.72 -6.97
C SER A 480 7.25 19.83 -7.22
N VAL A 481 7.26 18.59 -6.73
CA VAL A 481 6.15 17.62 -6.90
C VAL A 481 4.85 18.07 -6.24
N ARG A 482 4.92 18.95 -5.23
CA ARG A 482 3.74 19.57 -4.60
C ARG A 482 3.46 20.97 -5.16
N ALA A 483 4.51 21.73 -5.44
CA ALA A 483 4.42 23.11 -5.89
C ALA A 483 3.86 23.26 -7.31
N LEU A 484 4.43 22.53 -8.28
CA LEU A 484 4.12 22.71 -9.70
C LEU A 484 2.66 22.39 -10.05
N PRO A 485 2.10 21.23 -9.64
CA PRO A 485 0.68 20.93 -9.91
C PRO A 485 -0.24 21.95 -9.27
N ARG A 486 0.13 22.45 -8.08
CA ARG A 486 -0.66 23.43 -7.34
C ARG A 486 -0.63 24.80 -8.01
N LEU A 487 0.54 25.26 -8.46
CA LEU A 487 0.67 26.49 -9.22
C LEU A 487 -0.14 26.42 -10.51
N LEU A 488 -0.05 25.31 -11.24
CA LEU A 488 -0.84 25.08 -12.46
C LEU A 488 -2.36 25.17 -12.22
N GLN A 489 -2.85 24.73 -11.06
CA GLN A 489 -4.27 24.89 -10.67
C GLN A 489 -4.66 26.34 -10.34
N THR A 490 -3.70 27.20 -10.00
CA THR A 490 -3.96 28.58 -9.55
C THR A 490 -3.69 29.65 -10.59
N LEU A 491 -2.99 29.30 -11.68
CA LEU A 491 -2.75 30.21 -12.79
C LEU A 491 -4.08 30.57 -13.48
N ASP A 492 -4.18 31.80 -13.97
CA ASP A 492 -5.37 32.30 -14.63
C ASP A 492 -5.63 31.51 -15.93
N CYS A 493 -6.86 31.04 -16.13
CA CYS A 493 -7.27 30.28 -17.32
C CYS A 493 -7.21 31.11 -18.62
N THR A 494 -6.91 32.41 -18.54
CA THR A 494 -6.68 33.28 -19.70
C THR A 494 -5.37 32.96 -20.44
N SER A 495 -4.42 32.30 -19.78
CA SER A 495 -3.14 31.90 -20.38
C SER A 495 -3.30 30.63 -21.20
N SER A 496 -2.57 30.50 -22.31
CA SER A 496 -2.56 29.26 -23.09
C SER A 496 -1.99 28.10 -22.25
N PRO A 497 -2.35 26.83 -22.50
CA PRO A 497 -1.75 25.69 -21.78
C PRO A 497 -0.21 25.69 -21.81
N THR A 498 0.37 26.15 -22.91
CA THR A 498 1.82 26.34 -23.07
C THR A 498 2.37 27.39 -22.12
N ASP A 499 1.73 28.56 -22.04
CA ASP A 499 2.18 29.65 -21.16
C ASP A 499 2.00 29.26 -19.69
N ALA A 500 0.88 28.60 -19.36
CA ALA A 500 0.62 28.12 -18.01
C ALA A 500 1.67 27.10 -17.53
N LEU A 501 2.10 26.17 -18.40
CA LEU A 501 3.20 25.26 -18.07
C LEU A 501 4.52 26.00 -17.85
N LYS A 502 4.86 26.97 -18.71
CA LYS A 502 6.09 27.77 -18.54
C LYS A 502 6.07 28.56 -17.24
N GLU A 503 4.97 29.24 -16.96
CA GLU A 503 4.78 30.01 -15.73
C GLU A 503 4.83 29.10 -14.50
N ALA A 504 4.23 27.92 -14.54
CA ALA A 504 4.27 26.97 -13.43
C ALA A 504 5.72 26.51 -13.11
N PHE A 505 6.53 26.21 -14.12
CA PHE A 505 7.94 25.85 -13.93
C PHE A 505 8.76 27.01 -13.36
N ILE A 506 8.63 28.22 -13.95
CA ILE A 506 9.37 29.41 -13.51
C ILE A 506 8.96 29.79 -12.08
N ASN A 507 7.67 29.79 -11.76
CA ASN A 507 7.17 30.13 -10.43
C ASN A 507 7.58 29.08 -9.39
N THR A 508 7.65 27.80 -9.77
CA THR A 508 8.15 26.73 -8.89
C THR A 508 9.62 26.98 -8.52
N ASP A 509 10.47 27.33 -9.50
CA ASP A 509 11.88 27.68 -9.28
C ASP A 509 12.05 28.91 -8.40
N VAL A 510 11.32 29.99 -8.68
CA VAL A 510 11.36 31.20 -7.87
C VAL A 510 10.93 30.92 -6.43
N ALA A 511 9.85 30.15 -6.24
CA ALA A 511 9.36 29.80 -4.91
C ALA A 511 10.36 28.93 -4.14
N PHE A 512 10.93 27.91 -4.78
CA PHE A 512 11.91 27.03 -4.17
C PHE A 512 13.17 27.78 -3.72
N ARG A 513 13.77 28.57 -4.62
CA ARG A 513 15.00 29.32 -4.31
C ARG A 513 14.78 30.37 -3.22
N LYS A 514 13.59 30.98 -3.18
CA LYS A 514 13.20 31.88 -2.09
C LYS A 514 13.16 31.14 -0.75
N GLU A 515 12.47 30.00 -0.68
CA GLU A 515 12.39 29.19 0.54
C GLU A 515 13.79 28.73 0.98
N LEU A 516 14.61 28.23 0.06
CA LEU A 516 16.00 27.82 0.34
C LEU A 516 16.83 28.96 0.95
N ASN A 517 16.73 30.16 0.38
CA ASN A 517 17.43 31.35 0.89
C ASN A 517 16.94 31.77 2.28
N ASP A 518 15.63 31.72 2.54
CA ASP A 518 15.06 32.06 3.84
C ASP A 518 15.46 31.04 4.91
N GLN A 519 15.60 29.77 4.55
CA GLN A 519 16.19 28.73 5.40
C GLN A 519 17.69 28.97 5.69
N HIS A 520 18.48 29.37 4.68
CA HIS A 520 19.89 29.72 4.87
C HIS A 520 20.08 30.92 5.82
N LYS A 521 19.19 31.92 5.77
CA LYS A 521 19.23 33.07 6.69
C LYS A 521 18.84 32.71 8.12
N SER A 522 17.89 31.80 8.31
CA SER A 522 17.39 31.42 9.64
C SER A 522 18.33 30.46 10.40
N LYS A 523 19.14 29.67 9.67
CA LYS A 523 20.09 28.71 10.25
C LYS A 523 21.54 29.18 10.04
N ALA A 524 22.01 30.09 10.89
CA ALA A 524 23.31 30.77 10.82
C ALA A 524 24.60 29.89 10.84
N PHE A 525 24.56 28.56 10.61
CA PHE A 525 25.78 27.73 10.60
C PHE A 525 25.73 26.39 9.81
N MET A 526 24.96 26.23 8.72
CA MET A 526 25.03 24.99 7.89
C MET A 526 25.27 25.28 6.40
N GLN A 527 26.09 24.41 5.79
CA GLN A 527 26.65 24.39 4.42
C GLN A 527 26.33 25.59 3.51
N LYS A 528 27.27 26.52 3.44
CA LYS A 528 27.22 27.71 2.55
C LYS A 528 27.16 27.37 1.05
N ASP A 529 27.38 26.10 0.69
CA ASP A 529 27.51 25.59 -0.68
C ASP A 529 26.42 24.55 -1.05
N TYR A 530 25.30 24.51 -0.33
CA TYR A 530 24.17 23.60 -0.62
C TYR A 530 23.18 24.22 -1.62
N HIS A 531 23.18 23.71 -2.86
CA HIS A 531 22.33 24.19 -3.94
C HIS A 531 21.67 23.00 -4.67
N PRO A 532 20.67 22.34 -4.04
CA PRO A 532 19.93 21.24 -4.67
C PRO A 532 19.21 21.71 -5.94
N GLY A 533 19.06 20.81 -6.89
CA GLY A 533 18.33 21.03 -8.13
C GLY A 533 17.55 19.79 -8.55
N CYS A 534 16.66 19.95 -9.52
CA CYS A 534 16.00 18.83 -10.16
C CYS A 534 15.65 19.15 -11.61
N THR A 535 15.70 18.13 -12.45
CA THR A 535 15.06 18.15 -13.75
C THR A 535 13.56 18.00 -13.60
N ALA A 536 12.80 18.41 -14.60
CA ALA A 536 11.36 18.35 -14.56
C ALA A 536 10.80 18.11 -15.95
N ILE A 537 9.93 17.11 -16.07
CA ILE A 537 9.11 16.89 -17.25
C ILE A 537 7.65 16.78 -16.85
N THR A 538 6.76 17.44 -17.59
CA THR A 538 5.31 17.42 -17.32
C THR A 538 4.54 17.24 -18.62
N ALA A 539 3.64 16.27 -18.64
CA ALA A 539 2.65 16.08 -19.69
C ALA A 539 1.29 16.59 -19.22
N LEU A 540 0.72 17.52 -19.96
CA LEU A 540 -0.62 18.07 -19.78
C LEU A 540 -1.48 17.68 -20.99
N ILE A 541 -2.55 16.94 -20.74
CA ILE A 541 -3.54 16.59 -21.76
C ILE A 541 -4.75 17.47 -21.53
N VAL A 542 -5.15 18.24 -22.55
CA VAL A 542 -6.38 19.02 -22.57
C VAL A 542 -7.19 18.52 -23.77
N GLN A 543 -8.27 17.79 -23.50
CA GLN A 543 -9.07 17.12 -24.52
C GLN A 543 -8.20 16.20 -25.40
N ASN A 544 -7.96 16.58 -26.66
CA ASN A 544 -7.17 15.82 -27.63
C ASN A 544 -5.79 16.41 -27.92
N ARG A 545 -5.34 17.38 -27.12
CA ARG A 545 -4.04 18.02 -27.26
C ARG A 545 -3.16 17.61 -26.09
N LEU A 546 -1.97 17.13 -26.41
CA LEU A 546 -0.92 16.78 -25.46
C LEU A 546 0.16 17.87 -25.52
N TYR A 547 0.41 18.48 -24.37
CA TYR A 547 1.48 19.44 -24.14
C TYR A 547 2.55 18.79 -23.29
N VAL A 548 3.81 18.78 -23.73
CA VAL A 548 4.94 18.26 -22.94
C VAL A 548 5.92 19.39 -22.67
N ALA A 549 6.06 19.76 -21.40
CA ALA A 549 7.05 20.72 -20.92
C ALA A 549 8.25 19.97 -20.33
N ASN A 550 9.46 20.23 -20.82
CA ASN A 550 10.69 19.61 -20.35
C ASN A 550 11.75 20.66 -19.95
N ALA A 551 12.41 20.46 -18.80
CA ALA A 551 13.58 21.17 -18.34
C ALA A 551 14.57 20.17 -17.71
N GLY A 552 15.63 19.82 -18.44
CA GLY A 552 16.58 18.76 -18.07
C GLY A 552 16.58 17.60 -19.07
N ASP A 553 17.01 16.42 -18.62
CA ASP A 553 17.22 15.18 -19.41
C ASP A 553 16.22 14.05 -19.11
N CYS A 554 15.21 14.31 -18.28
CA CYS A 554 13.96 13.56 -18.36
C CYS A 554 13.40 13.60 -19.80
N ARG A 555 12.77 12.50 -20.23
CA ARG A 555 12.26 12.38 -21.61
C ARG A 555 10.86 11.78 -21.69
N ALA A 556 10.09 12.28 -22.65
CA ALA A 556 8.78 11.75 -23.03
C ALA A 556 8.76 11.31 -24.50
N ILE A 557 8.13 10.15 -24.74
CA ILE A 557 7.88 9.63 -26.10
C ILE A 557 6.43 9.18 -26.25
N LEU A 558 5.89 9.38 -27.44
CA LEU A 558 4.58 8.89 -27.87
C LEU A 558 4.76 7.68 -28.77
N CYS A 559 4.03 6.60 -28.53
CA CYS A 559 3.92 5.50 -29.50
C CYS A 559 2.79 5.82 -30.48
N ARG A 560 3.16 6.13 -31.73
CA ARG A 560 2.22 6.41 -32.83
C ARG A 560 2.39 5.34 -33.90
N ALA A 561 1.32 4.61 -34.18
CA ALA A 561 1.30 3.50 -35.14
C ALA A 561 2.45 2.49 -34.92
N GLY A 562 2.74 2.14 -33.66
CA GLY A 562 3.81 1.23 -33.29
C GLY A 562 5.24 1.79 -33.40
N CYS A 563 5.41 3.09 -33.66
CA CYS A 563 6.70 3.76 -33.78
C CYS A 563 6.91 4.80 -32.66
N PRO A 564 8.13 4.94 -32.12
CA PRO A 564 8.42 5.99 -31.14
C PRO A 564 8.48 7.37 -31.80
N TYR A 565 7.72 8.31 -31.26
CA TYR A 565 7.70 9.72 -31.62
C TYR A 565 8.18 10.55 -30.42
N PRO A 566 9.41 11.10 -30.43
CA PRO A 566 9.92 11.91 -29.33
C PRO A 566 9.11 13.18 -29.13
N LEU A 567 8.69 13.45 -27.89
CA LEU A 567 7.94 14.66 -27.52
C LEU A 567 8.79 15.70 -26.79
N SER A 568 9.96 15.32 -26.30
CA SER A 568 10.92 16.23 -25.66
C SER A 568 12.32 16.02 -26.21
N LYS A 569 13.19 17.01 -25.96
CA LYS A 569 14.62 16.93 -26.19
C LYS A 569 15.34 17.08 -24.85
N ASP A 570 16.43 16.35 -24.70
CA ASP A 570 17.26 16.42 -23.50
C ASP A 570 18.05 17.73 -23.49
N HIS A 571 18.02 18.42 -22.36
CA HIS A 571 18.70 19.69 -22.16
C HIS A 571 20.06 19.50 -21.48
N VAL A 572 20.97 18.80 -22.14
CA VAL A 572 22.32 18.51 -21.63
C VAL A 572 23.39 19.36 -22.31
N ALA A 573 24.51 19.62 -21.62
CA ALA A 573 25.58 20.48 -22.14
C ALA A 573 26.34 19.89 -23.35
N SER A 574 26.13 18.61 -23.67
CA SER A 574 26.60 18.02 -24.93
C SER A 574 25.77 18.47 -26.14
N CYS A 575 24.53 18.91 -25.95
CA CYS A 575 23.71 19.52 -27.01
C CYS A 575 24.29 20.88 -27.39
N LEU A 576 24.57 21.06 -28.69
CA LEU A 576 25.26 22.26 -29.20
C LEU A 576 24.47 23.55 -28.93
N GLU A 577 23.15 23.51 -29.15
CA GLU A 577 22.25 24.65 -28.97
C GLU A 577 22.22 25.10 -27.50
N GLU A 578 22.04 24.16 -26.57
CA GLU A 578 22.04 24.45 -25.12
C GLU A 578 23.41 24.93 -24.63
N ARG A 579 24.49 24.33 -25.12
CA ARG A 579 25.86 24.78 -24.80
C ARG A 579 26.11 26.20 -25.28
N GLN A 580 25.67 26.54 -26.49
CA GLN A 580 25.78 27.89 -27.04
C GLN A 580 24.92 28.88 -26.24
N ARG A 581 23.70 28.49 -25.86
CA ARG A 581 22.83 29.29 -24.98
C ARG A 581 23.53 29.61 -23.66
N VAL A 582 24.03 28.60 -22.95
CA VAL A 582 24.78 28.76 -21.69
C VAL A 582 25.99 29.69 -21.86
N THR A 583 26.78 29.46 -22.90
CA THR A 583 28.00 30.26 -23.16
C THR A 583 27.68 31.71 -23.53
N SER A 584 26.60 31.94 -24.29
CA SER A 584 26.16 33.29 -24.68
C SER A 584 25.69 34.15 -23.49
N LEU A 585 25.21 33.49 -22.43
CA LEU A 585 24.84 34.11 -21.15
C LEU A 585 26.05 34.29 -20.20
N GLY A 586 27.27 34.00 -20.69
CA GLY A 586 28.52 34.11 -19.93
C GLY A 586 28.82 32.89 -19.03
N GLY A 587 28.05 31.82 -19.14
CA GLY A 587 28.30 30.57 -18.42
C GLY A 587 29.52 29.83 -18.94
N GLN A 588 30.26 29.18 -18.05
CA GLN A 588 31.39 28.33 -18.43
C GLN A 588 30.92 26.89 -18.65
N VAL A 589 31.30 26.29 -19.78
CA VAL A 589 31.10 24.86 -20.04
C VAL A 589 32.45 24.21 -20.25
N LYS A 590 32.75 23.15 -19.51
CA LYS A 590 34.04 22.43 -19.57
C LYS A 590 33.82 20.96 -19.85
N TRP A 591 34.76 20.34 -20.56
CA TRP A 591 34.80 18.89 -20.72
C TRP A 591 35.39 18.26 -19.46
N GLN A 592 34.58 17.51 -18.71
CA GLN A 592 34.93 16.91 -17.42
C GLN A 592 34.12 15.62 -17.20
N LEU A 593 34.75 14.57 -16.64
CA LEU A 593 34.12 13.26 -16.42
C LEU A 593 33.42 12.74 -17.69
N ASP A 594 34.17 12.73 -18.81
CA ASP A 594 33.76 12.21 -20.12
C ASP A 594 32.55 12.87 -20.79
N THR A 595 32.11 14.04 -20.31
CA THR A 595 31.04 14.84 -20.95
C THR A 595 31.24 16.35 -20.75
N TRP A 596 30.42 17.16 -21.41
CA TRP A 596 30.35 18.61 -21.17
C TRP A 596 29.55 18.91 -19.92
N ARG A 597 30.04 19.82 -19.08
CA ARG A 597 29.44 20.19 -17.79
C ARG A 597 29.43 21.69 -17.57
N VAL A 598 28.37 22.20 -16.93
CA VAL A 598 28.09 23.62 -16.70
C VAL A 598 28.61 24.06 -15.34
N GLY A 599 29.36 25.17 -15.35
CA GLY A 599 29.78 25.88 -14.15
C GLY A 599 30.74 25.10 -13.24
N PRO A 600 31.06 25.66 -12.07
CA PRO A 600 31.94 25.03 -11.08
C PRO A 600 31.35 23.76 -10.46
N ALA A 601 30.01 23.67 -10.38
CA ALA A 601 29.30 22.51 -9.85
C ALA A 601 29.35 21.28 -10.79
N ALA A 602 29.90 21.43 -12.00
CA ALA A 602 30.03 20.36 -12.99
C ALA A 602 28.68 19.67 -13.33
N LEU A 603 27.61 20.47 -13.47
CA LEU A 603 26.28 19.95 -13.77
C LEU A 603 26.16 19.51 -15.24
N GLN A 604 25.55 18.36 -15.50
CA GLN A 604 25.39 17.83 -16.86
C GLN A 604 24.23 18.50 -17.61
N VAL A 605 23.14 18.77 -16.90
CA VAL A 605 21.97 19.47 -17.44
C VAL A 605 22.20 20.98 -17.53
N THR A 606 21.48 21.59 -18.47
CA THR A 606 21.52 23.02 -18.78
C THR A 606 20.21 23.72 -18.43
N ARG A 607 19.20 22.96 -18.00
CA ARG A 607 17.92 23.46 -17.48
C ARG A 607 17.51 22.63 -16.27
N SER A 608 17.03 23.29 -15.22
CA SER A 608 16.57 22.66 -13.97
C SER A 608 15.81 23.67 -13.09
N ILE A 609 15.00 23.15 -12.18
CA ILE A 609 14.46 23.88 -11.03
C ILE A 609 15.49 23.80 -9.89
N GLY A 610 15.77 24.91 -9.19
CA GLY A 610 16.81 24.94 -8.15
C GLY A 610 18.15 25.38 -8.71
N ASP A 611 19.27 24.77 -8.31
CA ASP A 611 20.65 25.13 -8.76
C ASP A 611 20.91 26.65 -8.74
N ASP A 612 20.59 27.32 -7.64
CA ASP A 612 20.66 28.78 -7.52
C ASP A 612 22.06 29.34 -7.85
N ASP A 613 23.11 28.58 -7.57
CA ASP A 613 24.51 28.92 -7.88
C ASP A 613 24.85 28.96 -9.37
N LEU A 614 23.99 28.38 -10.22
CA LEU A 614 24.19 28.32 -11.67
C LEU A 614 23.17 29.18 -12.45
N LYS A 615 22.28 29.90 -11.75
CA LYS A 615 21.36 30.86 -12.39
C LYS A 615 22.14 32.10 -12.86
N PRO A 616 21.82 32.68 -14.04
CA PRO A 616 20.72 32.33 -14.94
C PRO A 616 21.09 31.30 -16.03
N TRP A 617 22.31 30.73 -16.01
CA TRP A 617 22.79 29.86 -17.08
C TRP A 617 21.98 28.56 -17.17
N VAL A 618 21.69 27.95 -16.02
CA VAL A 618 20.82 26.78 -15.89
C VAL A 618 19.38 27.25 -15.65
N THR A 619 18.60 27.43 -16.71
CA THR A 619 17.25 28.03 -16.61
C THR A 619 16.19 27.02 -16.16
N ALA A 620 15.15 27.48 -15.45
CA ALA A 620 13.97 26.66 -15.16
C ALA A 620 12.91 26.73 -16.27
N GLU A 621 13.10 27.59 -17.28
CA GLU A 621 12.15 27.73 -18.39
C GLU A 621 12.13 26.47 -19.27
N PRO A 622 10.97 25.78 -19.36
CA PRO A 622 10.89 24.54 -20.11
C PRO A 622 10.76 24.78 -21.63
N GLU A 623 11.25 23.83 -22.42
CA GLU A 623 10.79 23.67 -23.81
C GLU A 623 9.42 22.99 -23.77
N VAL A 624 8.41 23.57 -24.43
CA VAL A 624 7.06 23.01 -24.49
C VAL A 624 6.73 22.61 -25.92
N THR A 625 6.34 21.35 -26.11
CA THR A 625 5.84 20.84 -27.40
C THR A 625 4.34 20.60 -27.32
N GLU A 626 3.64 20.87 -28.42
CA GLU A 626 2.21 20.59 -28.56
C GLU A 626 2.02 19.50 -29.63
N THR A 627 1.23 18.47 -29.31
CA THR A 627 0.89 17.38 -30.22
C THR A 627 -0.61 17.13 -30.19
N VAL A 628 -1.24 17.13 -31.36
CA VAL A 628 -2.64 16.69 -31.50
C VAL A 628 -2.68 15.17 -31.54
N LEU A 629 -3.48 14.60 -30.65
CA LEU A 629 -3.67 13.16 -30.51
C LEU A 629 -4.65 12.61 -31.56
N SER A 630 -4.40 11.39 -32.02
CA SER A 630 -5.26 10.65 -32.95
C SER A 630 -5.45 9.20 -32.50
N ASN A 631 -6.31 8.46 -33.21
CA ASN A 631 -6.50 7.02 -32.98
C ASN A 631 -5.22 6.18 -33.18
N ASP A 632 -4.21 6.73 -33.86
CA ASP A 632 -2.92 6.04 -34.06
C ASP A 632 -2.02 6.12 -32.83
N ASP A 633 -2.37 6.96 -31.85
CA ASP A 633 -1.61 7.13 -30.62
C ASP A 633 -2.03 6.09 -29.58
N GLU A 634 -1.10 5.19 -29.27
CA GLU A 634 -1.39 4.04 -28.42
C GLU A 634 -1.09 4.32 -26.95
N TYR A 635 0.09 4.87 -26.68
CA TYR A 635 0.56 5.18 -25.33
C TYR A 635 1.65 6.23 -25.29
N LEU A 636 1.72 6.96 -24.18
CA LEU A 636 2.75 7.91 -23.80
C LEU A 636 3.64 7.28 -22.71
N VAL A 637 4.95 7.47 -22.83
CA VAL A 637 5.93 7.09 -21.79
C VAL A 637 6.70 8.33 -21.38
N ILE A 638 6.83 8.55 -20.08
CA ILE A 638 7.61 9.63 -19.47
C ILE A 638 8.56 8.95 -18.48
N ALA A 639 9.85 9.29 -18.50
CA ALA A 639 10.80 8.73 -17.54
C ALA A 639 12.00 9.65 -17.25
N SER A 640 12.67 9.42 -16.11
CA SER A 640 13.97 10.00 -15.78
C SER A 640 15.10 9.41 -16.63
N ASP A 641 16.26 10.06 -16.60
CA ASP A 641 17.45 9.66 -17.37
C ASP A 641 17.92 8.23 -17.05
N GLY A 642 17.66 7.75 -15.82
CA GLY A 642 17.95 6.39 -15.40
C GLY A 642 17.32 5.31 -16.26
N LEU A 643 16.24 5.59 -17.00
CA LEU A 643 15.75 4.73 -18.09
C LEU A 643 16.50 5.01 -19.41
N TRP A 644 16.55 6.28 -19.80
CA TRP A 644 16.95 6.71 -21.15
C TRP A 644 18.43 6.58 -21.46
N ASP A 645 19.28 6.54 -20.43
CA ASP A 645 20.72 6.32 -20.54
C ASP A 645 21.07 4.92 -21.05
N VAL A 646 20.20 3.94 -20.79
CA VAL A 646 20.48 2.52 -21.07
C VAL A 646 19.43 1.84 -21.94
N VAL A 647 18.24 2.43 -22.10
CA VAL A 647 17.16 1.91 -22.95
C VAL A 647 16.77 2.94 -24.01
N SER A 648 16.91 2.58 -25.29
CA SER A 648 16.52 3.43 -26.41
C SER A 648 15.00 3.52 -26.59
N ASN A 649 14.52 4.59 -27.23
CA ASN A 649 13.09 4.80 -27.52
C ASN A 649 12.46 3.60 -28.27
N LEU A 650 13.19 2.97 -29.18
CA LEU A 650 12.71 1.80 -29.92
C LEU A 650 12.62 0.55 -29.03
N GLN A 651 13.58 0.36 -28.11
CA GLN A 651 13.50 -0.73 -27.13
C GLN A 651 12.29 -0.56 -26.21
N VAL A 652 12.02 0.66 -25.73
CA VAL A 652 10.83 0.96 -24.90
C VAL A 652 9.54 0.52 -25.61
N VAL A 653 9.38 0.90 -26.89
CA VAL A 653 8.21 0.49 -27.70
C VAL A 653 8.13 -1.04 -27.83
N ASN A 654 9.24 -1.72 -28.10
CA ASN A 654 9.29 -3.17 -28.22
C ASN A 654 8.98 -3.90 -26.90
N ILE A 655 9.46 -3.37 -25.78
CA ILE A 655 9.20 -3.93 -24.45
C ILE A 655 7.71 -3.82 -24.13
N ILE A 656 7.12 -2.62 -24.28
CA ILE A 656 5.68 -2.44 -24.04
C ILE A 656 4.86 -3.33 -24.98
N LYS A 657 5.24 -3.44 -26.26
CA LYS A 657 4.55 -4.31 -27.22
C LYS A 657 4.43 -5.75 -26.75
N ASN A 658 5.46 -6.30 -26.12
CA ASN A 658 5.51 -7.68 -25.60
C ASN A 658 5.11 -7.81 -24.12
N THR A 659 4.66 -6.72 -23.50
CA THR A 659 4.19 -6.73 -22.12
C THR A 659 2.66 -6.70 -22.11
N VAL A 660 2.06 -7.36 -21.12
CA VAL A 660 0.64 -7.21 -20.80
C VAL A 660 0.32 -5.72 -20.72
N LYS A 661 -0.75 -5.29 -21.38
CA LYS A 661 -1.15 -3.87 -21.53
C LYS A 661 -1.82 -3.36 -20.25
N GLU A 662 -1.13 -3.53 -19.14
CA GLU A 662 -1.46 -2.99 -17.83
C GLU A 662 -0.38 -1.91 -17.51
N PRO A 663 -0.75 -0.63 -17.40
CA PRO A 663 0.21 0.46 -17.30
C PRO A 663 1.27 0.29 -16.20
N GLY A 664 0.90 -0.21 -15.02
CA GLY A 664 1.81 -0.42 -13.89
C GLY A 664 2.81 -1.55 -14.13
N MET A 665 2.42 -2.61 -14.83
CA MET A 665 3.33 -3.66 -15.27
C MET A 665 4.28 -3.15 -16.35
N CYS A 666 3.81 -2.32 -17.28
CA CYS A 666 4.66 -1.71 -18.31
C CYS A 666 5.72 -0.79 -17.70
N SER A 667 5.34 0.13 -16.80
CA SER A 667 6.29 1.02 -16.12
C SER A 667 7.33 0.23 -15.32
N LYS A 668 6.89 -0.78 -14.56
CA LYS A 668 7.80 -1.66 -13.80
C LYS A 668 8.74 -2.45 -14.70
N ARG A 669 8.24 -3.03 -15.80
CA ARG A 669 9.06 -3.81 -16.75
C ARG A 669 10.15 -2.94 -17.36
N LEU A 670 9.83 -1.69 -17.74
CA LEU A 670 10.79 -0.73 -18.28
C LEU A 670 11.89 -0.36 -17.28
N ALA A 671 11.51 -0.02 -16.05
CA ALA A 671 12.48 0.32 -15.01
C ALA A 671 13.40 -0.86 -14.66
N MET A 672 12.83 -2.08 -14.58
CA MET A 672 13.62 -3.30 -14.37
C MET A 672 14.56 -3.60 -15.53
N GLU A 673 14.13 -3.34 -16.77
CA GLU A 673 15.00 -3.51 -17.94
C GLU A 673 16.17 -2.52 -17.90
N ALA A 674 15.93 -1.25 -17.55
CA ALA A 674 17.01 -0.29 -17.34
C ALA A 674 18.00 -0.71 -16.26
N ALA A 675 17.50 -1.18 -15.11
CA ALA A 675 18.36 -1.72 -14.05
C ALA A 675 19.21 -2.91 -14.55
N GLN A 676 18.62 -3.81 -15.36
CA GLN A 676 19.32 -4.95 -15.97
C GLN A 676 20.33 -4.53 -17.04
N CYS A 677 20.01 -3.50 -17.82
CA CYS A 677 20.93 -2.89 -18.79
C CYS A 677 22.05 -2.06 -18.12
N GLY A 678 22.07 -2.00 -16.78
CA GLY A 678 23.18 -1.47 -16.01
C GLY A 678 23.04 0.00 -15.64
N SER A 679 21.82 0.55 -15.63
CA SER A 679 21.57 1.90 -15.10
C SER A 679 22.20 2.06 -13.71
N ASN A 680 22.79 3.24 -13.49
CA ASN A 680 23.43 3.60 -12.23
C ASN A 680 22.74 4.80 -11.56
N ASP A 681 21.52 5.12 -12.00
CA ASP A 681 20.72 6.22 -11.46
C ASP A 681 19.44 5.73 -10.78
N ASN A 682 18.72 6.66 -10.15
CA ASN A 682 17.30 6.47 -9.83
C ASN A 682 16.51 6.30 -11.13
N ILE A 683 15.44 5.51 -11.09
CA ILE A 683 14.67 5.20 -12.29
C ILE A 683 13.19 5.38 -11.98
N THR A 684 12.58 6.37 -12.60
CA THR A 684 11.15 6.65 -12.51
C THR A 684 10.52 6.61 -13.89
N VAL A 685 9.43 5.85 -14.02
CA VAL A 685 8.73 5.65 -15.30
C VAL A 685 7.23 5.80 -15.10
N ILE A 686 6.58 6.60 -15.94
CA ILE A 686 5.13 6.70 -16.07
C ILE A 686 4.74 6.21 -17.47
N VAL A 687 3.74 5.33 -17.55
CA VAL A 687 3.13 4.85 -18.79
C VAL A 687 1.66 5.22 -18.80
N LEU A 688 1.18 5.80 -19.90
CA LEU A 688 -0.22 6.16 -20.13
C LEU A 688 -0.71 5.54 -21.43
N PHE A 689 -1.68 4.64 -21.38
CA PHE A 689 -2.43 4.23 -22.58
C PHE A 689 -3.44 5.30 -22.93
N LEU A 690 -3.47 5.66 -24.22
CA LEU A 690 -4.34 6.71 -24.79
C LEU A 690 -5.60 6.15 -25.45
N ARG A 691 -5.70 4.82 -25.51
CA ARG A 691 -6.85 4.07 -26.04
C ARG A 691 -7.36 3.04 -25.03
N PRO A 692 -8.64 2.62 -25.12
CA PRO A 692 -9.13 1.49 -24.34
C PRO A 692 -8.30 0.24 -24.62
N VAL A 693 -7.86 -0.41 -23.54
CA VAL A 693 -7.16 -1.69 -23.62
C VAL A 693 -8.17 -2.81 -23.39
N SER A 694 -8.23 -3.78 -24.30
CA SER A 694 -9.14 -4.92 -24.18
C SER A 694 -8.76 -5.83 -23.01
N THR A 695 -9.74 -6.60 -22.50
CA THR A 695 -9.47 -7.58 -21.44
C THR A 695 -8.44 -8.63 -21.85
N ALA A 696 -8.37 -9.00 -23.13
CA ALA A 696 -7.38 -9.95 -23.65
C ALA A 696 -5.96 -9.37 -23.58
N GLU A 697 -5.77 -8.12 -24.01
CA GLU A 697 -4.50 -7.40 -23.92
C GLU A 697 -4.04 -7.16 -22.46
N ARG A 698 -4.94 -7.25 -21.46
CA ARG A 698 -4.62 -7.16 -20.02
C ARG A 698 -4.29 -8.50 -19.36
N ILE A 699 -4.47 -9.62 -20.07
CA ILE A 699 -4.27 -10.97 -19.52
C ILE A 699 -3.12 -11.70 -20.22
N TYR A 700 -2.93 -11.43 -21.51
CA TYR A 700 -1.86 -11.96 -22.36
C TYR A 700 -0.87 -10.87 -22.72
#